data_AF-A0A0G0Z1N4-F1
#
_entry.id   AF-A0A0G0Z1N4-F1
#
_cell.length_a   1.000
_cell.length_b   1.000
_cell.length_c   1.000
_cell.angle_alpha   90.00
_cell.angle_beta   90.00
_cell.angle_gamma   90.00
#
_symmetry.space_group_name_H-M   'P 1'
#
loop_
_entity.id
_entity.type
_entity.pdbx_description
1 polymer ?
#
loop_
_entity_poly.entity_id
_entity_poly.type
_entity_poly.pdbx_seq_one_letter_code
_entity_poly.pdbx_strand_id
1 'polypeptide(L)'
;MTYNTAMSKPLNGKWVLGEKINKGGQGTVYKVTNIEDGLIYAAKIVNIKKKIYKRRLNRACKEVDIIEKLQGKENIINIYDSNAKEIKSNGLGDLFYVMDYSSFGSLSDNNFYFNDVELCLRLFKQIAVGVKSAHDSGVIHRDLKPENILFYPNQRNIVISDFGLGLFKERSEEDNITTDDEILGPRFFISPEQYKDPSAATERSDIYSLGKILYFMMTGKGKTYAEELDELPKFFSGANPYLPLIQEGLINRMVIKEPENRFSNVDEIISEVDNILGQVESNSKRTISKSENGSIVFNYFIKGEDRSKFIREFSKDLSGNLRLLRWMAQDLLDNSKKNALESLFADLKKKNKGKCLIAIISAEAYFIKPEELKSLEKKYPEYSYPSYFLAKYFYDCRTYGLAHSYIEKSIKLESENEMLFDLLILLTKICEKCSCQLNHNHEDRIRDHIMLSADKDQLFSVFGSHIIDSGNRRLGLMYYEKYLEYNPHDLDIRFKCAYEYSQIGEVQLALHHYLIYLNKNKNDSTVLNNLGVIFDGEEMPSLAMEMYIKSSEQNNTLASSNLASQYLKIGLIKEASNLLRKTIKNNDKVDPRVEQILGTIDEKKKGEEETKKKLETIGGQKNQHHTAYIEKMFDAQVTSWIGFWEIGKNLIEISDNENGLLVITTVEGTLELKGVFSGNCLRVTKYSSYESYDFGYLYLNSERTFKGYVQSSDINKFSEMVGIRYPDVETYRKDNPSFRSVKDTLVESILNSQ
;
A
#
# COMPACT_ATOMS: atom_id res chain seq x y z
N MET A 1 15.21 -32.55 -5.96
CA MET A 1 16.29 -31.55 -5.81
C MET A 1 17.42 -32.18 -5.01
N THR A 2 18.67 -31.89 -5.33
CA THR A 2 19.86 -32.41 -4.63
C THR A 2 20.18 -31.54 -3.41
N TYR A 3 20.22 -32.15 -2.23
CA TYR A 3 20.68 -31.48 -1.00
C TYR A 3 22.20 -31.32 -1.05
N ASN A 4 22.69 -30.08 -1.10
CA ASN A 4 24.13 -29.82 -1.12
C ASN A 4 24.69 -29.71 0.31
N THR A 5 25.90 -30.22 0.54
CA THR A 5 26.33 -30.68 1.87
C THR A 5 27.00 -29.62 2.75
N ALA A 6 26.34 -29.27 3.85
CA ALA A 6 26.96 -28.70 5.06
C ALA A 6 26.10 -28.97 6.31
N MET A 7 25.82 -30.25 6.63
CA MET A 7 25.02 -30.59 7.81
C MET A 7 25.77 -30.22 9.10
N SER A 8 25.37 -29.11 9.70
CA SER A 8 25.62 -28.82 11.12
C SER A 8 24.99 -29.91 12.00
N LYS A 9 25.53 -30.13 13.20
CA LYS A 9 24.87 -31.01 14.17
C LYS A 9 23.49 -30.41 14.52
N PRO A 10 22.39 -31.20 14.48
CA PRO A 10 21.08 -30.69 14.82
C PRO A 10 21.03 -30.10 16.24
N LEU A 11 20.35 -28.96 16.42
CA LEU A 11 20.10 -28.43 17.76
C LEU A 11 19.26 -29.44 18.54
N ASN A 12 19.63 -29.67 19.80
CA ASN A 12 19.05 -30.70 20.68
C ASN A 12 19.00 -32.13 20.07
N GLY A 13 19.78 -32.41 19.01
CA GLY A 13 19.68 -33.65 18.23
C GLY A 13 18.41 -33.77 17.36
N LYS A 14 17.50 -32.79 17.38
CA LYS A 14 16.18 -32.82 16.73
C LYS A 14 16.01 -31.83 15.56
N TRP A 15 16.66 -30.67 15.60
CA TRP A 15 16.38 -29.57 14.68
C TRP A 15 17.54 -29.31 13.72
N VAL A 16 17.36 -29.60 12.43
CA VAL A 16 18.35 -29.29 11.39
C VAL A 16 18.39 -27.78 11.17
N LEU A 17 19.56 -27.16 11.33
CA LEU A 17 19.74 -25.73 11.07
C LEU A 17 19.76 -25.44 9.56
N GLY A 18 18.81 -24.64 9.10
CA GLY A 18 18.69 -24.20 7.71
C GLY A 18 19.20 -22.78 7.48
N GLU A 19 18.55 -22.08 6.55
CA GLU A 19 18.89 -20.70 6.22
C GLU A 19 18.66 -19.72 7.39
N LYS A 20 19.45 -18.64 7.41
CA LYS A 20 19.35 -17.60 8.44
C LYS A 20 18.27 -16.58 8.04
N ILE A 21 17.26 -16.40 8.88
CA ILE A 21 16.13 -15.50 8.66
C ILE A 21 16.49 -14.06 9.04
N ASN A 22 16.99 -13.82 10.27
CA ASN A 22 17.19 -12.47 10.81
C ASN A 22 18.40 -12.39 11.77
N LYS A 23 18.91 -11.19 12.08
CA LYS A 23 19.96 -10.93 13.06
C LYS A 23 19.72 -9.60 13.79
N GLY A 24 19.27 -9.67 15.04
CA GLY A 24 19.04 -8.52 15.92
C GLY A 24 20.10 -8.38 17.01
N GLY A 25 19.97 -7.34 17.85
CA GLY A 25 20.82 -7.14 19.03
C GLY A 25 20.66 -8.24 20.09
N GLN A 26 19.52 -8.93 20.10
CA GLN A 26 19.18 -10.01 21.04
C GLN A 26 19.61 -11.41 20.56
N GLY A 27 19.94 -11.62 19.29
CA GLY A 27 20.25 -12.96 18.77
C GLY A 27 20.15 -13.07 17.24
N THR A 28 20.36 -14.29 16.73
CA THR A 28 20.21 -14.62 15.30
C THR A 28 19.10 -15.65 15.13
N VAL A 29 18.16 -15.41 14.22
CA VAL A 29 17.04 -16.32 13.95
C VAL A 29 17.33 -17.14 12.71
N TYR A 30 17.19 -18.44 12.81
CA TYR A 30 17.37 -19.42 11.74
C TYR A 30 16.06 -20.14 11.44
N LYS A 31 15.86 -20.53 10.19
CA LYS A 31 14.88 -21.53 9.79
C LYS A 31 15.40 -22.89 10.22
N VAL A 32 14.56 -23.73 10.80
CA VAL A 32 14.92 -25.10 11.18
C VAL A 32 13.88 -26.09 10.71
N THR A 33 14.30 -27.34 10.53
CA THR A 33 13.42 -28.45 10.18
C THR A 33 13.49 -29.51 11.26
N ASN A 34 12.34 -29.95 11.77
CA ASN A 34 12.27 -31.07 12.70
C ASN A 34 12.61 -32.38 11.96
N ILE A 35 13.49 -33.19 12.51
CA ILE A 35 13.85 -34.50 11.96
C ILE A 35 12.70 -35.51 12.08
N GLU A 36 11.80 -35.35 13.06
CA GLU A 36 10.75 -36.33 13.36
C GLU A 36 9.52 -36.23 12.43
N ASP A 37 9.15 -35.03 11.99
CA ASP A 37 7.96 -34.78 11.14
C ASP A 37 8.25 -34.05 9.80
N GLY A 38 9.46 -33.49 9.62
CA GLY A 38 9.84 -32.75 8.42
C GLY A 38 9.26 -31.33 8.30
N LEU A 39 8.55 -30.83 9.31
CA LEU A 39 7.95 -29.49 9.32
C LEU A 39 8.97 -28.39 9.62
N ILE A 40 8.61 -27.15 9.27
CA ILE A 40 9.48 -25.98 9.28
C ILE A 40 9.12 -25.05 10.46
N TYR A 41 10.14 -24.69 11.23
CA TYR A 41 10.07 -23.85 12.43
C TYR A 41 11.15 -22.75 12.39
N ALA A 42 11.14 -21.84 13.35
CA ALA A 42 12.20 -20.84 13.55
C ALA A 42 12.94 -21.09 14.88
N ALA A 43 14.25 -20.85 14.91
CA ALA A 43 15.06 -20.95 16.13
C ALA A 43 15.84 -19.65 16.38
N LYS A 44 15.66 -19.02 17.54
CA LYS A 44 16.45 -17.86 18.00
C LYS A 44 17.66 -18.38 18.76
N ILE A 45 18.88 -18.08 18.28
CA ILE A 45 20.14 -18.44 18.94
C ILE A 45 20.79 -17.16 19.50
N VAL A 46 21.05 -17.17 20.80
CA VAL A 46 21.52 -16.02 21.58
C VAL A 46 23.01 -16.19 21.92
N ASN A 47 23.86 -15.92 20.92
CA ASN A 47 25.32 -15.98 21.03
C ASN A 47 25.87 -14.70 21.71
N ILE A 48 26.54 -14.84 22.86
CA ILE A 48 26.96 -13.67 23.68
C ILE A 48 28.47 -13.65 23.95
N LYS A 49 29.11 -12.52 23.61
CA LYS A 49 30.53 -12.25 23.93
C LYS A 49 30.71 -11.94 25.43
N LYS A 50 31.82 -12.43 26.01
CA LYS A 50 32.08 -12.56 27.46
C LYS A 50 31.73 -11.38 28.38
N LYS A 51 31.73 -10.11 27.93
CA LYS A 51 31.49 -8.93 28.81
C LYS A 51 30.03 -8.71 29.24
N ILE A 52 29.04 -9.23 28.50
CA ILE A 52 27.60 -8.95 28.78
C ILE A 52 26.81 -10.25 29.09
N TYR A 53 27.54 -11.33 29.39
CA TYR A 53 27.04 -12.71 29.41
C TYR A 53 25.82 -12.92 30.33
N LYS A 54 25.97 -12.68 31.63
CA LYS A 54 24.92 -13.00 32.63
C LYS A 54 23.65 -12.17 32.45
N ARG A 55 23.74 -10.87 32.11
CA ARG A 55 22.56 -9.99 31.93
C ARG A 55 21.72 -10.41 30.72
N ARG A 56 22.36 -10.69 29.57
CA ARG A 56 21.65 -11.07 28.35
C ARG A 56 21.09 -12.49 28.42
N LEU A 57 21.80 -13.43 29.04
CA LEU A 57 21.25 -14.77 29.31
C LEU A 57 20.05 -14.71 30.25
N ASN A 58 20.11 -13.96 31.36
CA ASN A 58 18.96 -13.84 32.27
C ASN A 58 17.71 -13.29 31.55
N ARG A 59 17.86 -12.27 30.69
CA ARG A 59 16.74 -11.75 29.88
C ARG A 59 16.17 -12.79 28.92
N ALA A 60 17.01 -13.46 28.14
CA ALA A 60 16.53 -14.44 27.15
C ALA A 60 16.01 -15.74 27.80
N CYS A 61 16.50 -16.10 28.99
CA CYS A 61 15.89 -17.16 29.80
C CYS A 61 14.50 -16.74 30.33
N LYS A 62 14.35 -15.49 30.77
CA LYS A 62 13.06 -14.93 31.22
C LYS A 62 12.07 -14.77 30.07
N GLU A 63 12.54 -14.46 28.87
CA GLU A 63 11.74 -14.49 27.63
C GLU A 63 11.13 -15.88 27.41
N VAL A 64 11.93 -16.94 27.54
CA VAL A 64 11.43 -18.32 27.47
C VAL A 64 10.45 -18.62 28.61
N ASP A 65 10.73 -18.23 29.86
CA ASP A 65 9.81 -18.43 30.99
C ASP A 65 8.45 -17.73 30.77
N ILE A 66 8.47 -16.53 30.20
CA ILE A 66 7.27 -15.76 29.86
C ILE A 66 6.49 -16.47 28.76
N ILE A 67 7.13 -16.90 27.68
CA ILE A 67 6.44 -17.57 26.58
C ILE A 67 5.95 -18.97 26.99
N GLU A 68 6.70 -19.74 27.80
CA GLU A 68 6.22 -20.98 28.41
C GLU A 68 4.96 -20.75 29.28
N LYS A 69 4.87 -19.62 30.00
CA LYS A 69 3.66 -19.23 30.76
C LYS A 69 2.48 -18.81 29.87
N LEU A 70 2.77 -18.29 28.66
CA LEU A 70 1.78 -17.86 27.67
C LEU A 70 1.50 -18.92 26.58
N GLN A 71 2.06 -20.13 26.70
CA GLN A 71 1.92 -21.20 25.73
C GLN A 71 0.44 -21.54 25.48
N GLY A 72 0.03 -21.60 24.20
CA GLY A 72 -1.36 -21.87 23.82
C GLY A 72 -2.36 -20.73 24.13
N LYS A 73 -1.90 -19.54 24.50
CA LYS A 73 -2.74 -18.33 24.56
C LYS A 73 -3.03 -17.80 23.15
N GLU A 74 -4.19 -17.16 22.99
CA GLU A 74 -4.62 -16.62 21.70
C GLU A 74 -3.69 -15.48 21.25
N ASN A 75 -3.33 -15.49 19.96
CA ASN A 75 -2.41 -14.54 19.32
C ASN A 75 -1.00 -14.42 19.96
N ILE A 76 -0.53 -15.40 20.73
CA ILE A 76 0.87 -15.49 21.21
C ILE A 76 1.63 -16.58 20.43
N ILE A 77 2.92 -16.33 20.14
CA ILE A 77 3.80 -17.33 19.52
C ILE A 77 4.13 -18.48 20.48
N ASN A 78 4.17 -19.71 19.99
CA ASN A 78 4.48 -20.88 20.83
C ASN A 78 5.97 -21.22 20.80
N ILE A 79 6.49 -21.77 21.89
CA ILE A 79 7.80 -22.43 21.93
C ILE A 79 7.62 -23.95 21.87
N TYR A 80 8.44 -24.62 21.06
CA TYR A 80 8.42 -26.08 20.87
C TYR A 80 9.59 -26.79 21.56
N ASP A 81 10.72 -26.10 21.76
CA ASP A 81 11.92 -26.63 22.43
C ASP A 81 12.81 -25.48 22.94
N SER A 82 13.55 -25.69 24.03
CA SER A 82 14.60 -24.75 24.50
C SER A 82 15.60 -25.42 25.44
N ASN A 83 16.83 -24.91 25.49
CA ASN A 83 17.81 -25.29 26.52
C ASN A 83 17.83 -24.34 27.73
N ALA A 84 16.80 -23.51 27.95
CA ALA A 84 16.79 -22.49 29.00
C ALA A 84 17.00 -23.07 30.41
N LYS A 85 16.46 -24.26 30.68
CA LYS A 85 16.59 -24.95 31.97
C LYS A 85 18.03 -25.45 32.22
N GLU A 86 18.72 -25.92 31.17
CA GLU A 86 20.13 -26.32 31.24
C GLU A 86 21.08 -25.12 31.38
N ILE A 87 20.79 -24.02 30.65
CA ILE A 87 21.57 -22.78 30.73
C ILE A 87 21.45 -22.16 32.14
N LYS A 88 20.27 -22.23 32.76
CA LYS A 88 20.06 -21.82 34.16
C LYS A 88 20.85 -22.67 35.16
N SER A 89 20.92 -23.98 34.98
CA SER A 89 21.62 -24.88 35.93
C SER A 89 23.14 -24.85 35.76
N ASN A 90 23.62 -24.77 34.52
CA ASN A 90 25.04 -24.99 34.19
C ASN A 90 25.80 -23.68 33.94
N GLY A 91 25.10 -22.57 33.68
CA GLY A 91 25.69 -21.23 33.52
C GLY A 91 26.66 -21.08 32.34
N LEU A 92 26.66 -22.02 31.40
CA LEU A 92 27.58 -22.09 30.26
C LEU A 92 26.88 -22.62 29.01
N GLY A 93 27.14 -21.97 27.87
CA GLY A 93 26.55 -22.28 26.56
C GLY A 93 25.96 -21.06 25.85
N ASP A 94 25.49 -21.26 24.62
CA ASP A 94 24.56 -20.37 23.94
C ASP A 94 23.12 -20.84 24.25
N LEU A 95 22.21 -19.90 24.50
CA LEU A 95 20.79 -20.20 24.61
C LEU A 95 20.18 -20.34 23.21
N PHE A 96 19.32 -21.34 23.02
CA PHE A 96 18.38 -21.39 21.90
C PHE A 96 16.96 -21.68 22.39
N TYR A 97 15.98 -21.25 21.61
CA TYR A 97 14.63 -21.79 21.65
C TYR A 97 14.02 -21.85 20.23
N VAL A 98 13.11 -22.80 20.02
CA VAL A 98 12.42 -23.07 18.76
C VAL A 98 10.95 -22.65 18.88
N MET A 99 10.42 -22.02 17.83
CA MET A 99 9.10 -21.38 17.79
C MET A 99 8.45 -21.51 16.40
N ASP A 100 7.19 -21.09 16.28
CA ASP A 100 6.46 -21.03 15.00
C ASP A 100 7.25 -20.33 13.87
N TYR A 101 7.17 -20.84 12.65
CA TYR A 101 7.73 -20.18 11.46
C TYR A 101 6.68 -19.31 10.74
N SER A 102 6.84 -17.99 10.85
CA SER A 102 6.10 -17.06 10.00
C SER A 102 6.69 -17.03 8.59
N SER A 103 5.99 -17.65 7.63
CA SER A 103 6.37 -17.62 6.21
C SER A 103 6.05 -16.30 5.51
N PHE A 104 5.20 -15.47 6.10
CA PHE A 104 4.79 -14.17 5.57
C PHE A 104 5.51 -12.99 6.24
N GLY A 105 6.39 -13.23 7.21
CA GLY A 105 7.18 -12.20 7.88
C GLY A 105 6.40 -11.40 8.93
N SER A 106 6.92 -10.22 9.25
CA SER A 106 6.40 -9.32 10.27
C SER A 106 5.39 -8.30 9.72
N LEU A 107 4.72 -7.59 10.62
CA LEU A 107 3.87 -6.44 10.31
C LEU A 107 4.70 -5.30 9.68
N SER A 108 5.98 -5.14 10.03
CA SER A 108 6.88 -4.20 9.34
C SER A 108 7.28 -4.61 7.91
N ASP A 109 7.22 -5.90 7.56
CA ASP A 109 7.58 -6.39 6.21
C ASP A 109 6.43 -6.29 5.20
N ASN A 110 5.20 -6.01 5.67
CA ASN A 110 3.97 -6.09 4.90
C ASN A 110 3.18 -4.79 4.96
N ASN A 111 2.77 -4.24 3.80
CA ASN A 111 1.97 -3.00 3.75
C ASN A 111 0.61 -3.19 3.05
N PHE A 112 0.07 -4.42 2.97
CA PHE A 112 -1.18 -4.68 2.22
C PHE A 112 -2.47 -4.20 2.91
N TYR A 113 -2.42 -3.85 4.20
CA TYR A 113 -3.60 -3.59 5.03
C TYR A 113 -4.01 -2.12 5.14
N PHE A 114 -3.15 -1.14 4.79
CA PHE A 114 -3.44 0.28 5.09
C PHE A 114 -4.61 0.85 4.27
N ASN A 115 -4.96 0.25 3.13
CA ASN A 115 -6.13 0.66 2.33
C ASN A 115 -7.46 0.01 2.81
N ASP A 116 -7.41 -0.95 3.74
CA ASP A 116 -8.58 -1.70 4.23
C ASP A 116 -8.72 -1.53 5.74
N VAL A 117 -9.51 -0.54 6.16
CA VAL A 117 -9.75 -0.20 7.58
C VAL A 117 -10.39 -1.34 8.36
N GLU A 118 -11.23 -2.18 7.73
CA GLU A 118 -11.84 -3.32 8.41
C GLU A 118 -10.81 -4.40 8.68
N LEU A 119 -10.00 -4.77 7.67
CA LEU A 119 -8.89 -5.71 7.84
C LEU A 119 -7.86 -5.17 8.85
N CYS A 120 -7.53 -3.88 8.78
CA CYS A 120 -6.61 -3.22 9.70
C CYS A 120 -7.10 -3.31 11.15
N LEU A 121 -8.38 -3.00 11.43
CA LEU A 121 -8.95 -3.13 12.77
C LEU A 121 -9.13 -4.59 13.21
N ARG A 122 -9.46 -5.53 12.32
CA ARG A 122 -9.53 -6.97 12.65
C ARG A 122 -8.17 -7.57 12.97
N LEU A 123 -7.11 -7.12 12.30
CA LEU A 123 -5.73 -7.48 12.63
C LEU A 123 -5.30 -6.81 13.94
N PHE A 124 -5.60 -5.53 14.14
CA PHE A 124 -5.29 -4.83 15.39
C PHE A 124 -6.02 -5.43 16.59
N LYS A 125 -7.28 -5.88 16.44
CA LYS A 125 -8.01 -6.61 17.49
C LYS A 125 -7.25 -7.85 17.95
N GLN A 126 -6.69 -8.64 17.03
CA GLN A 126 -5.87 -9.80 17.38
C GLN A 126 -4.60 -9.41 18.16
N ILE A 127 -3.99 -8.26 17.83
CA ILE A 127 -2.84 -7.75 18.60
C ILE A 127 -3.31 -7.37 20.02
N ALA A 128 -4.44 -6.68 20.15
CA ALA A 128 -5.01 -6.37 21.46
C ALA A 128 -5.39 -7.63 22.26
N VAL A 129 -5.95 -8.67 21.63
CA VAL A 129 -6.28 -9.96 22.28
C VAL A 129 -5.01 -10.69 22.76
N GLY A 130 -3.92 -10.66 22.00
CA GLY A 130 -2.63 -11.20 22.44
C GLY A 130 -2.05 -10.44 23.65
N VAL A 131 -2.03 -9.10 23.60
CA VAL A 131 -1.58 -8.28 24.74
C VAL A 131 -2.46 -8.48 25.97
N LYS A 132 -3.79 -8.55 25.80
CA LYS A 132 -4.74 -8.85 26.86
C LYS A 132 -4.51 -10.24 27.47
N SER A 133 -4.22 -11.25 26.65
CA SER A 133 -3.84 -12.60 27.11
C SER A 133 -2.55 -12.62 27.92
N ALA A 134 -1.60 -11.73 27.63
CA ALA A 134 -0.40 -11.51 28.45
C ALA A 134 -0.75 -10.80 29.77
N HIS A 135 -1.51 -9.70 29.73
CA HIS A 135 -1.91 -8.92 30.91
C HIS A 135 -2.74 -9.75 31.90
N ASP A 136 -3.72 -10.52 31.42
CA ASP A 136 -4.51 -11.48 32.21
C ASP A 136 -3.63 -12.56 32.87
N SER A 137 -2.53 -12.95 32.21
CA SER A 137 -1.54 -13.89 32.73
C SER A 137 -0.49 -13.19 33.63
N GLY A 138 -0.68 -11.91 33.95
CA GLY A 138 0.21 -11.09 34.75
C GLY A 138 1.57 -10.86 34.08
N VAL A 139 1.60 -10.62 32.76
CA VAL A 139 2.79 -10.30 31.96
C VAL A 139 2.59 -8.96 31.25
N ILE A 140 3.57 -8.06 31.34
CA ILE A 140 3.66 -6.81 30.56
C ILE A 140 4.79 -6.99 29.52
N HIS A 141 4.58 -6.60 28.26
CA HIS A 141 5.49 -6.90 27.15
C HIS A 141 6.65 -5.90 27.01
N ARG A 142 6.41 -4.59 27.15
CA ARG A 142 7.41 -3.50 27.18
C ARG A 142 8.21 -3.25 25.88
N ASP A 143 7.97 -4.00 24.79
CA ASP A 143 8.65 -3.83 23.49
C ASP A 143 7.75 -4.17 22.30
N LEU A 144 6.48 -3.76 22.40
CA LEU A 144 5.49 -3.91 21.32
C LEU A 144 5.82 -2.99 20.16
N LYS A 145 6.14 -3.58 19.01
CA LYS A 145 6.50 -2.89 17.75
C LYS A 145 6.13 -3.77 16.54
N PRO A 146 5.96 -3.23 15.33
CA PRO A 146 5.55 -4.01 14.15
C PRO A 146 6.48 -5.18 13.81
N GLU A 147 7.77 -5.08 14.09
CA GLU A 147 8.77 -6.14 13.90
C GLU A 147 8.44 -7.40 14.72
N ASN A 148 7.72 -7.25 15.84
CA ASN A 148 7.39 -8.30 16.79
C ASN A 148 6.01 -8.95 16.56
N ILE A 149 5.23 -8.44 15.60
CA ILE A 149 3.94 -8.98 15.18
C ILE A 149 4.12 -9.77 13.89
N LEU A 150 3.81 -11.07 13.87
CA LEU A 150 4.11 -11.97 12.76
C LEU A 150 2.85 -12.58 12.12
N PHE A 151 2.86 -12.83 10.80
CA PHE A 151 1.72 -13.40 10.06
C PHE A 151 1.80 -14.94 9.92
N TYR A 152 0.71 -15.66 10.24
CA TYR A 152 0.70 -17.12 10.21
C TYR A 152 0.46 -17.70 8.79
N PRO A 153 1.08 -18.84 8.38
CA PRO A 153 1.08 -19.29 6.98
C PRO A 153 -0.26 -19.65 6.30
N ASN A 154 -1.40 -19.75 7.00
CA ASN A 154 -2.64 -20.35 6.45
C ASN A 154 -3.95 -19.59 6.69
N GLN A 155 -3.96 -18.51 7.48
CA GLN A 155 -5.13 -17.65 7.71
C GLN A 155 -4.67 -16.20 7.90
N ARG A 156 -5.57 -15.21 7.87
CA ARG A 156 -5.27 -13.78 8.12
C ARG A 156 -5.06 -13.51 9.63
N ASN A 157 -4.25 -14.35 10.27
CA ASN A 157 -4.07 -14.38 11.71
C ASN A 157 -2.65 -13.94 12.06
N ILE A 158 -2.50 -13.19 13.15
CA ILE A 158 -1.19 -12.74 13.66
C ILE A 158 -0.82 -13.41 14.97
N VAL A 159 0.47 -13.39 15.30
CA VAL A 159 0.99 -13.75 16.63
C VAL A 159 2.00 -12.72 17.12
N ILE A 160 2.02 -12.47 18.42
CA ILE A 160 2.98 -11.60 19.12
C ILE A 160 4.20 -12.42 19.53
N SER A 161 5.39 -11.85 19.35
CA SER A 161 6.69 -12.48 19.60
C SER A 161 7.70 -11.55 20.26
N ASP A 162 8.87 -12.08 20.63
CA ASP A 162 10.02 -11.33 21.20
C ASP A 162 9.70 -10.60 22.53
N PHE A 163 9.26 -11.36 23.54
CA PHE A 163 9.02 -10.92 24.92
C PHE A 163 10.31 -10.59 25.71
N GLY A 164 11.42 -10.27 25.04
CA GLY A 164 12.76 -10.11 25.61
C GLY A 164 12.95 -9.00 26.66
N LEU A 165 11.98 -8.07 26.78
CA LEU A 165 11.92 -7.04 27.81
C LEU A 165 10.75 -7.22 28.81
N GLY A 166 10.00 -8.32 28.73
CA GLY A 166 8.78 -8.50 29.52
C GLY A 166 8.99 -8.64 31.03
N LEU A 167 7.98 -8.27 31.81
CA LEU A 167 7.95 -8.37 33.27
C LEU A 167 6.70 -9.11 33.76
N PHE A 168 6.80 -9.77 34.93
CA PHE A 168 5.63 -10.25 35.65
C PHE A 168 5.03 -9.13 36.52
N LYS A 169 3.71 -9.21 36.76
CA LYS A 169 2.93 -8.21 37.50
C LYS A 169 3.25 -8.19 39.00
N GLU A 170 3.69 -9.33 39.55
CA GLU A 170 4.27 -9.45 40.89
C GLU A 170 5.78 -9.17 40.80
N ARG A 171 6.23 -8.09 41.44
CA ARG A 171 7.63 -7.63 41.38
C ARG A 171 8.51 -8.39 42.37
N SER A 172 9.64 -8.91 41.90
CA SER A 172 10.77 -9.32 42.73
C SER A 172 11.79 -8.18 42.84
N GLU A 173 12.66 -8.19 43.86
CA GLU A 173 13.72 -7.18 43.98
C GLU A 173 14.73 -7.23 42.82
N GLU A 174 14.88 -8.39 42.18
CA GLU A 174 15.75 -8.61 41.02
C GLU A 174 15.21 -7.98 39.72
N ASP A 175 13.94 -7.61 39.64
CA ASP A 175 13.33 -7.01 38.45
C ASP A 175 13.78 -5.56 38.18
N ASN A 176 14.35 -4.88 39.18
CA ASN A 176 14.73 -3.47 39.10
C ASN A 176 16.01 -3.20 38.26
N ILE A 177 16.63 -4.22 37.66
CA ILE A 177 17.95 -4.12 37.01
C ILE A 177 17.85 -3.72 35.52
N THR A 178 17.41 -2.48 35.26
CA THR A 178 17.46 -1.84 33.93
C THR A 178 18.10 -0.46 33.96
N THR A 179 19.44 -0.42 34.09
CA THR A 179 20.25 0.81 33.97
C THR A 179 20.73 1.03 32.53
N ASP A 180 20.14 2.02 31.86
CA ASP A 180 20.66 2.93 30.83
C ASP A 180 21.32 2.39 29.53
N ASP A 181 22.33 1.51 29.60
CA ASP A 181 23.37 1.40 28.55
C ASP A 181 23.05 0.59 27.27
N GLU A 182 21.87 -0.04 27.13
CA GLU A 182 21.51 -0.81 25.92
C GLU A 182 20.10 -0.51 25.35
N ILE A 183 19.44 0.58 25.77
CA ILE A 183 18.03 0.87 25.42
C ILE A 183 17.92 1.69 24.12
N LEU A 184 18.32 1.09 22.98
CA LEU A 184 18.18 1.70 21.64
C LEU A 184 17.68 0.71 20.59
N GLY A 185 16.45 0.21 20.80
CA GLY A 185 15.53 -0.08 19.69
C GLY A 185 14.95 1.22 19.10
N PRO A 186 14.12 1.15 18.03
CA PRO A 186 13.49 2.34 17.45
C PRO A 186 12.61 3.05 18.48
N ARG A 187 12.98 4.29 18.85
CA ARG A 187 12.33 5.08 19.93
C ARG A 187 10.86 5.44 19.70
N PHE A 188 10.26 5.05 18.56
CA PHE A 188 8.96 5.51 18.10
C PHE A 188 7.75 4.83 18.77
N PHE A 189 7.94 3.66 19.39
CA PHE A 189 6.86 2.88 20.02
C PHE A 189 6.92 2.89 21.57
N ILE A 190 8.01 3.36 22.16
CA ILE A 190 8.23 3.38 23.62
C ILE A 190 7.41 4.51 24.26
N SER A 191 6.76 4.23 25.39
CA SER A 191 5.93 5.21 26.11
C SER A 191 6.75 6.27 26.87
N PRO A 192 6.21 7.49 27.09
CA PRO A 192 6.93 8.58 27.74
C PRO A 192 7.41 8.25 29.16
N GLU A 193 6.66 7.46 29.92
CA GLU A 193 7.08 6.99 31.24
C GLU A 193 8.18 5.93 31.15
N GLN A 194 8.10 4.96 30.24
CA GLN A 194 9.16 3.95 30.03
C GLN A 194 10.44 4.57 29.44
N TYR A 195 10.35 5.70 28.74
CA TYR A 195 11.48 6.50 28.28
C TYR A 195 12.14 7.31 29.40
N LYS A 196 11.37 7.79 30.40
CA LYS A 196 11.90 8.49 31.59
C LYS A 196 12.53 7.52 32.59
N ASP A 197 11.85 6.41 32.85
CA ASP A 197 12.28 5.33 33.75
C ASP A 197 11.77 3.99 33.18
N PRO A 198 12.65 3.11 32.67
CA PRO A 198 12.25 1.81 32.14
C PRO A 198 11.48 0.95 33.16
N SER A 199 11.73 1.10 34.46
CA SER A 199 11.07 0.34 35.54
C SER A 199 9.66 0.84 35.88
N ALA A 200 9.30 2.07 35.44
CA ALA A 200 7.97 2.64 35.56
C ALA A 200 6.94 2.05 34.57
N ALA A 201 7.35 1.11 33.72
CA ALA A 201 6.47 0.46 32.76
C ALA A 201 5.32 -0.31 33.42
N THR A 202 4.12 -0.18 32.86
CA THR A 202 2.87 -0.81 33.32
C THR A 202 2.07 -1.36 32.13
N GLU A 203 0.92 -1.98 32.39
CA GLU A 203 -0.05 -2.37 31.36
C GLU A 203 -0.46 -1.15 30.49
N ARG A 204 -0.52 0.05 31.08
CA ARG A 204 -0.77 1.32 30.35
C ARG A 204 0.39 1.75 29.45
N SER A 205 1.59 1.17 29.59
CA SER A 205 2.74 1.39 28.70
C SER A 205 2.62 0.57 27.41
N ASP A 206 2.21 -0.70 27.51
CA ASP A 206 1.87 -1.52 26.35
C ASP A 206 0.71 -0.90 25.54
N ILE A 207 -0.26 -0.28 26.23
CA ILE A 207 -1.37 0.47 25.63
C ILE A 207 -0.88 1.63 24.75
N TYR A 208 0.15 2.37 25.16
CA TYR A 208 0.74 3.43 24.34
C TYR A 208 1.37 2.86 23.05
N SER A 209 2.12 1.76 23.19
CA SER A 209 2.75 1.04 22.09
C SER A 209 1.71 0.51 21.10
N LEU A 210 0.57 -0.04 21.59
CA LEU A 210 -0.59 -0.42 20.78
C LEU A 210 -1.12 0.77 19.97
N GLY A 211 -1.24 1.96 20.58
CA GLY A 211 -1.65 3.18 19.87
C GLY A 211 -0.72 3.56 18.72
N LYS A 212 0.60 3.46 18.93
CA LYS A 212 1.61 3.70 17.87
C LYS A 212 1.63 2.59 16.82
N ILE A 213 1.32 1.33 17.16
CA ILE A 213 1.12 0.24 16.19
C ILE A 213 -0.13 0.49 15.33
N LEU A 214 -1.27 0.86 15.92
CA LEU A 214 -2.49 1.18 15.14
C LEU A 214 -2.25 2.36 14.19
N TYR A 215 -1.56 3.41 14.65
CA TYR A 215 -1.13 4.52 13.80
C TYR A 215 -0.24 4.04 12.63
N PHE A 216 0.74 3.16 12.88
CA PHE A 216 1.55 2.56 11.82
C PHE A 216 0.70 1.77 10.83
N MET A 217 -0.21 0.93 11.31
CA MET A 217 -1.06 0.09 10.45
C MET A 217 -2.01 0.91 9.56
N MET A 218 -2.52 2.04 10.07
CA MET A 218 -3.41 2.94 9.33
C MET A 218 -2.69 3.89 8.36
N THR A 219 -1.37 4.13 8.52
CA THR A 219 -0.63 5.12 7.72
C THR A 219 0.45 4.52 6.80
N GLY A 220 0.93 3.30 7.09
CA GLY A 220 2.11 2.70 6.44
C GLY A 220 3.44 3.41 6.77
N LYS A 221 3.44 4.44 7.63
CA LYS A 221 4.63 5.28 7.93
C LYS A 221 5.14 5.01 9.35
N GLY A 222 6.20 4.21 9.47
CA GLY A 222 6.69 3.71 10.77
C GLY A 222 7.68 4.57 11.54
N LYS A 223 7.89 5.85 11.20
CA LYS A 223 9.04 6.66 11.70
C LYS A 223 8.75 8.15 11.93
N THR A 224 7.79 8.48 12.79
CA THR A 224 7.66 9.87 13.31
C THR A 224 7.51 9.90 14.84
N TYR A 225 8.03 10.96 15.46
CA TYR A 225 8.28 11.07 16.90
C TYR A 225 7.00 11.33 17.72
N ALA A 226 7.13 11.53 19.04
CA ALA A 226 5.99 11.74 19.95
C ALA A 226 5.39 13.18 19.89
N GLU A 227 5.65 13.91 18.81
CA GLU A 227 5.34 15.34 18.65
C GLU A 227 4.51 15.63 17.37
N GLU A 228 4.25 14.62 16.54
CA GLU A 228 3.47 14.70 15.29
C GLU A 228 2.16 13.89 15.37
N LEU A 229 1.52 13.83 16.54
CA LEU A 229 0.25 13.11 16.75
C LEU A 229 -1.00 13.92 16.40
N ASP A 230 -0.85 15.22 16.14
CA ASP A 230 -1.93 16.10 15.67
C ASP A 230 -2.33 15.81 14.20
N GLU A 231 -1.50 15.06 13.45
CA GLU A 231 -1.81 14.60 12.10
C GLU A 231 -1.83 13.06 12.02
N LEU A 232 -3.03 12.46 11.98
CA LEU A 232 -3.26 11.44 10.95
C LEU A 232 -3.31 12.20 9.62
N PRO A 233 -2.34 12.03 8.71
CA PRO A 233 -2.37 12.74 7.44
C PRO A 233 -3.54 12.24 6.59
N LYS A 234 -3.97 13.05 5.60
CA LYS A 234 -5.16 12.84 4.73
C LYS A 234 -5.01 11.67 3.74
N PHE A 235 -4.52 10.52 4.18
CA PHE A 235 -3.95 9.45 3.35
C PHE A 235 -4.96 8.44 2.78
N PHE A 236 -6.18 8.42 3.32
CA PHE A 236 -7.29 7.74 2.66
C PHE A 236 -7.87 8.68 1.62
N SER A 237 -7.46 8.47 0.38
CA SER A 237 -8.01 9.16 -0.77
C SER A 237 -9.43 8.66 -1.05
N GLY A 238 -10.39 9.56 -0.88
CA GLY A 238 -11.79 9.21 -0.62
C GLY A 238 -12.06 9.24 0.88
N ALA A 239 -12.96 10.15 1.30
CA ALA A 239 -13.18 10.49 2.70
C ALA A 239 -13.76 9.31 3.51
N ASN A 240 -12.89 8.50 4.09
CA ASN A 240 -13.26 7.37 4.94
C ASN A 240 -13.83 7.91 6.28
N PRO A 241 -15.13 7.71 6.57
CA PRO A 241 -15.80 8.37 7.71
C PRO A 241 -15.38 7.81 9.07
N TYR A 242 -14.58 6.74 9.10
CA TYR A 242 -14.15 6.08 10.34
C TYR A 242 -12.86 6.63 10.91
N LEU A 243 -12.08 7.40 10.14
CA LEU A 243 -10.78 7.89 10.59
C LEU A 243 -10.87 8.81 11.81
N PRO A 244 -11.82 9.75 11.93
CA PRO A 244 -11.99 10.51 13.17
C PRO A 244 -12.32 9.62 14.36
N LEU A 245 -13.16 8.59 14.18
CA LEU A 245 -13.50 7.62 15.24
C LEU A 245 -12.26 6.81 15.67
N ILE A 246 -11.43 6.37 14.73
CA ILE A 246 -10.19 5.64 14.99
C ILE A 246 -9.14 6.55 15.64
N GLN A 247 -9.05 7.82 15.23
CA GLN A 247 -8.13 8.80 15.79
C GLN A 247 -8.53 9.18 17.21
N GLU A 248 -9.74 9.71 17.40
CA GLU A 248 -10.23 10.24 18.67
C GLU A 248 -10.59 9.13 19.66
N GLY A 249 -11.28 8.10 19.20
CA GLY A 249 -11.78 7.00 20.03
C GLY A 249 -10.69 6.02 20.47
N LEU A 250 -9.68 5.75 19.62
CA LEU A 250 -8.61 4.78 19.87
C LEU A 250 -7.21 5.41 19.97
N ILE A 251 -6.65 5.92 18.87
CA ILE A 251 -5.22 6.29 18.80
C ILE A 251 -4.90 7.36 19.84
N ASN A 252 -5.59 8.50 19.82
CA ASN A 252 -5.36 9.65 20.70
C ASN A 252 -5.47 9.26 22.18
N ARG A 253 -6.43 8.40 22.53
CA ARG A 253 -6.64 7.89 23.90
C ARG A 253 -5.59 6.87 24.34
N MET A 254 -5.00 6.11 23.42
CA MET A 254 -3.86 5.23 23.73
C MET A 254 -2.55 6.01 23.92
N VAL A 255 -2.32 7.06 23.12
CA VAL A 255 -1.03 7.78 23.07
C VAL A 255 -0.93 9.01 23.99
N ILE A 256 -1.87 9.21 24.93
CA ILE A 256 -1.81 10.33 25.89
C ILE A 256 -0.51 10.26 26.70
N LYS A 257 0.17 11.39 26.89
CA LYS A 257 1.49 11.45 27.55
C LYS A 257 1.43 10.89 28.97
N GLU A 258 0.46 11.30 29.77
CA GLU A 258 0.31 10.84 31.16
C GLU A 258 -0.50 9.52 31.22
N PRO A 259 0.06 8.42 31.79
CA PRO A 259 -0.50 7.07 31.66
C PRO A 259 -1.92 6.91 32.20
N GLU A 260 -2.26 7.58 33.30
CA GLU A 260 -3.54 7.48 34.01
C GLU A 260 -4.74 7.98 33.19
N ASN A 261 -4.49 8.85 32.20
CA ASN A 261 -5.52 9.38 31.29
C ASN A 261 -5.77 8.46 30.08
N ARG A 262 -4.91 7.45 29.85
CA ARG A 262 -5.14 6.41 28.84
C ARG A 262 -6.28 5.47 29.27
N PHE A 263 -6.67 4.56 28.37
CA PHE A 263 -7.49 3.39 28.69
C PHE A 263 -6.97 2.64 29.94
N SER A 264 -7.88 2.13 30.77
CA SER A 264 -7.52 1.51 32.05
C SER A 264 -6.89 0.12 31.93
N ASN A 265 -7.24 -0.58 30.85
CA ASN A 265 -6.85 -1.96 30.55
C ASN A 265 -7.06 -2.20 29.04
N VAL A 266 -6.70 -3.39 28.56
CA VAL A 266 -6.85 -3.74 27.13
C VAL A 266 -8.28 -4.21 26.80
N ASP A 267 -9.10 -4.62 27.77
CA ASP A 267 -10.52 -4.91 27.54
C ASP A 267 -11.31 -3.67 27.11
N GLU A 268 -11.02 -2.47 27.64
CA GLU A 268 -11.61 -1.22 27.14
C GLU A 268 -11.19 -0.94 25.69
N ILE A 269 -9.96 -1.30 25.29
CA ILE A 269 -9.47 -1.15 23.92
C ILE A 269 -10.11 -2.17 22.99
N ILE A 270 -10.23 -3.44 23.41
CA ILE A 270 -10.93 -4.48 22.66
C ILE A 270 -12.41 -4.11 22.52
N SER A 271 -13.04 -3.60 23.58
CA SER A 271 -14.42 -3.10 23.55
C SER A 271 -14.58 -1.87 22.66
N GLU A 272 -13.61 -0.95 22.62
CA GLU A 272 -13.67 0.22 21.74
C GLU A 272 -13.28 -0.14 20.29
N VAL A 273 -12.43 -1.14 20.07
CA VAL A 273 -12.22 -1.78 18.76
C VAL A 273 -13.44 -2.58 18.33
N ASP A 274 -14.22 -3.17 19.23
CA ASP A 274 -15.50 -3.83 18.92
C ASP A 274 -16.68 -2.84 18.84
N ASN A 275 -16.55 -1.63 19.38
CA ASN A 275 -17.43 -0.49 19.17
C ASN A 275 -17.12 0.20 17.83
N ILE A 276 -15.84 0.34 17.47
CA ILE A 276 -15.41 0.96 16.21
C ILE A 276 -15.42 -0.03 15.05
N LEU A 277 -15.04 -1.31 15.20
CA LEU A 277 -15.55 -2.36 14.29
C LEU A 277 -17.06 -2.37 14.39
N GLY A 278 -17.64 -2.26 15.58
CA GLY A 278 -19.06 -2.03 15.78
C GLY A 278 -19.65 -0.83 15.04
N GLN A 279 -18.86 0.10 14.47
CA GLN A 279 -19.25 1.30 13.70
C GLN A 279 -18.63 1.42 12.29
N VAL A 280 -17.56 0.68 11.99
CA VAL A 280 -16.90 0.47 10.69
C VAL A 280 -17.59 -0.65 9.96
N GLU A 281 -17.80 -1.74 10.71
CA GLU A 281 -19.10 -2.41 10.64
C GLU A 281 -20.19 -1.33 10.85
N SER A 282 -20.69 -0.80 11.97
CA SER A 282 -22.02 -0.08 11.92
C SER A 282 -22.38 1.10 10.98
N ASN A 283 -21.50 1.62 10.12
CA ASN A 283 -21.92 2.29 8.88
C ASN A 283 -21.77 1.42 7.61
N SER A 284 -20.88 0.41 7.57
CA SER A 284 -21.14 -0.89 6.88
C SER A 284 -22.11 -1.83 7.64
N LYS A 285 -22.88 -1.31 8.64
CA LYS A 285 -24.08 -1.93 9.21
C LYS A 285 -25.34 -1.15 8.94
N ARG A 286 -25.37 0.19 9.07
CA ARG A 286 -26.25 1.03 8.21
C ARG A 286 -26.16 0.57 6.73
N THR A 287 -24.99 0.01 6.37
CA THR A 287 -24.75 -0.77 5.15
C THR A 287 -24.30 -2.26 5.38
N ILE A 288 -24.95 -3.08 6.27
CA ILE A 288 -24.84 -4.58 6.57
C ILE A 288 -24.66 -5.06 8.08
N SER A 289 -25.67 -5.03 8.98
CA SER A 289 -25.72 -5.99 10.16
C SER A 289 -26.99 -6.79 10.37
N LYS A 290 -26.82 -8.05 10.73
CA LYS A 290 -27.91 -8.80 11.34
C LYS A 290 -28.46 -8.07 12.58
N SER A 291 -29.66 -7.52 12.45
CA SER A 291 -30.69 -7.75 13.47
C SER A 291 -31.09 -9.23 13.40
N GLU A 292 -31.92 -9.70 14.32
CA GLU A 292 -32.45 -11.07 14.27
C GLU A 292 -33.22 -11.38 12.97
N ASN A 293 -33.58 -10.34 12.19
CA ASN A 293 -34.21 -10.43 10.87
C ASN A 293 -33.25 -10.20 9.67
N GLY A 294 -31.94 -10.31 9.87
CA GLY A 294 -30.92 -10.17 8.81
C GLY A 294 -30.31 -8.77 8.68
N SER A 295 -29.43 -8.63 7.68
CA SER A 295 -28.51 -7.50 7.46
C SER A 295 -29.18 -6.11 7.54
N ILE A 296 -28.51 -5.06 8.06
CA ILE A 296 -29.06 -3.70 8.19
C ILE A 296 -28.92 -2.95 6.86
N VAL A 297 -27.97 -3.18 5.93
CA VAL A 297 -28.22 -2.74 4.52
C VAL A 297 -29.47 -3.40 4.02
N PHE A 298 -29.65 -4.68 4.37
CA PHE A 298 -30.78 -5.46 3.92
C PHE A 298 -32.08 -5.07 4.65
N ASN A 299 -32.04 -4.33 5.76
CA ASN A 299 -33.22 -3.71 6.38
C ASN A 299 -33.38 -2.23 5.92
N TYR A 300 -32.28 -1.52 5.65
CA TYR A 300 -32.24 -0.11 5.26
C TYR A 300 -32.64 0.05 3.78
N PHE A 301 -31.96 -0.66 2.87
CA PHE A 301 -32.25 -0.72 1.43
C PHE A 301 -33.43 -1.64 1.06
N ILE A 302 -33.94 -2.53 1.94
CA ILE A 302 -35.08 -3.43 1.62
C ILE A 302 -36.32 -3.20 2.51
N LYS A 303 -36.23 -2.44 3.60
CA LYS A 303 -37.39 -2.13 4.47
C LYS A 303 -37.52 -0.63 4.86
N GLY A 304 -36.54 0.22 4.52
CA GLY A 304 -36.59 1.68 4.72
C GLY A 304 -36.96 2.47 3.45
N GLU A 305 -37.06 3.80 3.58
CA GLU A 305 -37.39 4.71 2.46
C GLU A 305 -36.37 4.61 1.31
N ASP A 306 -35.09 4.40 1.63
CA ASP A 306 -34.02 4.24 0.64
C ASP A 306 -34.20 3.01 -0.27
N ARG A 307 -35.03 2.01 0.06
CA ARG A 307 -35.45 0.98 -0.91
C ARG A 307 -36.05 1.62 -2.17
N SER A 308 -36.96 2.56 -1.97
CA SER A 308 -37.68 3.22 -3.07
C SER A 308 -36.77 4.16 -3.86
N LYS A 309 -35.73 4.71 -3.21
CA LYS A 309 -34.69 5.49 -3.87
C LYS A 309 -33.77 4.59 -4.69
N PHE A 310 -33.17 3.56 -4.08
CA PHE A 310 -32.30 2.58 -4.71
C PHE A 310 -32.95 1.94 -5.94
N ILE A 311 -34.17 1.40 -5.84
CA ILE A 311 -34.87 0.77 -6.98
C ILE A 311 -35.12 1.75 -8.14
N ARG A 312 -35.33 3.04 -7.83
CA ARG A 312 -35.54 4.13 -8.80
C ARG A 312 -34.23 4.62 -9.44
N GLU A 313 -33.12 4.52 -8.73
CA GLU A 313 -31.81 5.05 -9.16
C GLU A 313 -30.83 3.95 -9.60
N PHE A 314 -31.19 2.68 -9.47
CA PHE A 314 -30.39 1.50 -9.81
C PHE A 314 -29.79 1.57 -11.22
N SER A 315 -30.54 2.06 -12.21
CA SER A 315 -30.08 2.18 -13.59
C SER A 315 -29.20 3.41 -13.87
N LYS A 316 -28.91 4.25 -12.89
CA LYS A 316 -27.97 5.39 -13.03
C LYS A 316 -26.50 4.94 -12.92
N ASP A 317 -26.27 3.91 -12.12
CA ASP A 317 -24.97 3.26 -11.90
C ASP A 317 -25.21 1.75 -11.93
N LEU A 318 -25.29 1.18 -13.13
CA LEU A 318 -25.62 -0.23 -13.27
C LEU A 318 -24.47 -1.12 -12.74
N SER A 319 -23.21 -0.74 -12.95
CA SER A 319 -22.03 -1.50 -12.52
C SER A 319 -21.87 -1.52 -11.00
N GLY A 320 -21.82 -0.35 -10.35
CA GLY A 320 -21.72 -0.21 -8.90
C GLY A 320 -22.91 -0.84 -8.16
N ASN A 321 -24.14 -0.66 -8.65
CA ASN A 321 -25.30 -1.28 -8.01
C ASN A 321 -25.35 -2.82 -8.21
N LEU A 322 -24.83 -3.37 -9.32
CA LEU A 322 -24.64 -4.82 -9.47
C LEU A 322 -23.55 -5.37 -8.54
N ARG A 323 -22.44 -4.62 -8.35
CA ARG A 323 -21.40 -4.93 -7.37
C ARG A 323 -21.96 -4.93 -5.95
N LEU A 324 -22.79 -3.95 -5.60
CA LEU A 324 -23.51 -3.88 -4.31
C LEU A 324 -24.47 -5.06 -4.11
N LEU A 325 -25.31 -5.39 -5.11
CA LEU A 325 -26.18 -6.58 -5.04
C LEU A 325 -25.40 -7.87 -4.81
N ARG A 326 -24.23 -8.02 -5.47
CA ARG A 326 -23.39 -9.22 -5.28
C ARG A 326 -22.88 -9.33 -3.85
N TRP A 327 -22.43 -8.23 -3.26
CA TRP A 327 -22.01 -8.20 -1.87
C TRP A 327 -23.18 -8.48 -0.91
N MET A 328 -24.35 -7.87 -1.15
CA MET A 328 -25.58 -8.13 -0.39
C MET A 328 -26.01 -9.61 -0.40
N ALA A 329 -25.78 -10.32 -1.51
CA ALA A 329 -26.16 -11.72 -1.65
C ALA A 329 -25.11 -12.71 -1.08
N GLN A 330 -23.85 -12.31 -0.95
CA GLN A 330 -22.78 -13.18 -0.41
C GLN A 330 -22.94 -13.51 1.09
N ASP A 331 -23.71 -12.71 1.84
CA ASP A 331 -23.93 -12.85 3.29
C ASP A 331 -25.09 -13.82 3.68
N LEU A 332 -25.70 -14.49 2.69
CA LEU A 332 -27.07 -15.05 2.80
C LEU A 332 -27.18 -16.59 2.66
N LEU A 333 -26.26 -17.37 3.26
CA LEU A 333 -26.40 -18.84 3.42
C LEU A 333 -27.45 -19.25 4.48
N ASP A 334 -28.59 -18.56 4.52
CA ASP A 334 -29.64 -18.74 5.52
C ASP A 334 -31.03 -18.55 4.88
N ASN A 335 -31.85 -19.59 4.99
CA ASN A 335 -33.19 -19.68 4.40
C ASN A 335 -34.13 -18.52 4.79
N SER A 336 -33.92 -17.89 5.96
CA SER A 336 -34.74 -16.75 6.41
C SER A 336 -34.61 -15.52 5.50
N LYS A 337 -33.49 -15.37 4.77
CA LYS A 337 -33.20 -14.16 3.98
C LYS A 337 -33.51 -14.29 2.49
N LYS A 338 -33.65 -15.52 1.95
CA LYS A 338 -33.92 -15.78 0.53
C LYS A 338 -35.14 -15.00 0.01
N ASN A 339 -36.27 -15.11 0.71
CA ASN A 339 -37.55 -14.50 0.32
C ASN A 339 -37.48 -12.96 0.17
N ALA A 340 -36.63 -12.29 0.95
CA ALA A 340 -36.48 -10.84 0.89
C ALA A 340 -35.53 -10.39 -0.23
N LEU A 341 -34.57 -11.23 -0.63
CA LEU A 341 -33.77 -11.02 -1.85
C LEU A 341 -34.65 -11.23 -3.10
N GLU A 342 -35.49 -12.27 -3.12
CA GLU A 342 -36.51 -12.50 -4.16
C GLU A 342 -37.50 -11.31 -4.26
N SER A 343 -37.93 -10.75 -3.13
CA SER A 343 -38.74 -9.52 -3.09
C SER A 343 -38.05 -8.31 -3.72
N LEU A 344 -36.75 -8.11 -3.46
CA LEU A 344 -35.97 -7.03 -4.09
C LEU A 344 -35.89 -7.22 -5.60
N PHE A 345 -35.51 -8.42 -6.06
CA PHE A 345 -35.45 -8.72 -7.49
C PHE A 345 -36.82 -8.52 -8.15
N ALA A 346 -37.92 -8.92 -7.50
CA ALA A 346 -39.27 -8.69 -8.02
C ALA A 346 -39.59 -7.21 -8.25
N ASP A 347 -39.14 -6.29 -7.39
CA ASP A 347 -39.40 -4.85 -7.58
C ASP A 347 -38.40 -4.16 -8.52
N LEU A 348 -37.12 -4.56 -8.48
CA LEU A 348 -36.13 -4.15 -9.48
C LEU A 348 -36.60 -4.51 -10.89
N LYS A 349 -37.15 -5.71 -11.09
CA LYS A 349 -37.75 -6.18 -12.36
C LYS A 349 -39.01 -5.42 -12.77
N LYS A 350 -39.80 -4.88 -11.84
CA LYS A 350 -40.98 -4.04 -12.15
C LYS A 350 -40.61 -2.64 -12.62
N LYS A 351 -39.50 -2.09 -12.12
CA LYS A 351 -39.11 -0.68 -12.33
C LYS A 351 -38.09 -0.50 -13.45
N ASN A 352 -37.23 -1.49 -13.69
CA ASN A 352 -36.20 -1.45 -14.73
C ASN A 352 -36.63 -2.17 -16.02
N LYS A 353 -36.03 -1.81 -17.15
CA LYS A 353 -36.30 -2.37 -18.49
C LYS A 353 -35.00 -2.55 -19.29
N GLY A 354 -35.08 -3.24 -20.43
CA GLY A 354 -33.97 -3.41 -21.37
C GLY A 354 -32.71 -4.03 -20.74
N LYS A 355 -31.54 -3.47 -21.07
CA LYS A 355 -30.23 -3.90 -20.56
C LYS A 355 -30.18 -4.09 -19.04
N CYS A 356 -30.67 -3.10 -18.29
CA CYS A 356 -30.74 -3.14 -16.83
C CYS A 356 -31.60 -4.33 -16.32
N LEU A 357 -32.79 -4.54 -16.90
CA LEU A 357 -33.64 -5.69 -16.54
C LEU A 357 -32.95 -7.04 -16.79
N ILE A 358 -32.17 -7.15 -17.87
CA ILE A 358 -31.45 -8.38 -18.23
C ILE A 358 -30.25 -8.61 -17.30
N ALA A 359 -29.58 -7.56 -16.83
CA ALA A 359 -28.61 -7.65 -15.75
C ALA A 359 -29.24 -8.15 -14.44
N ILE A 360 -30.40 -7.59 -14.06
CA ILE A 360 -31.13 -7.93 -12.84
C ILE A 360 -31.56 -9.41 -12.82
N ILE A 361 -32.17 -9.94 -13.90
CA ILE A 361 -32.55 -11.37 -13.97
C ILE A 361 -31.33 -12.31 -14.01
N SER A 362 -30.21 -11.88 -14.60
CA SER A 362 -28.98 -12.69 -14.64
C SER A 362 -28.31 -12.78 -13.26
N ALA A 363 -28.32 -11.67 -12.51
CA ALA A 363 -27.91 -11.64 -11.11
C ALA A 363 -28.82 -12.53 -10.25
N GLU A 364 -30.15 -12.40 -10.40
CA GLU A 364 -31.14 -13.23 -9.69
C GLU A 364 -30.89 -14.73 -9.91
N ALA A 365 -30.69 -15.16 -11.16
CA ALA A 365 -30.38 -16.55 -11.46
C ALA A 365 -29.05 -17.00 -10.81
N TYR A 366 -27.97 -16.21 -10.88
CA TYR A 366 -26.69 -16.56 -10.25
C TYR A 366 -26.77 -16.74 -8.73
N PHE A 367 -27.60 -15.98 -8.02
CA PHE A 367 -27.74 -16.11 -6.56
C PHE A 367 -28.82 -17.11 -6.11
N ILE A 368 -29.88 -17.30 -6.89
CA ILE A 368 -31.13 -17.94 -6.42
C ILE A 368 -31.45 -19.23 -7.19
N LYS A 369 -31.08 -19.31 -8.48
CA LYS A 369 -31.42 -20.39 -9.42
C LYS A 369 -30.36 -20.56 -10.54
N PRO A 370 -29.14 -21.05 -10.25
CA PRO A 370 -28.07 -21.10 -11.24
C PRO A 370 -28.40 -21.93 -12.49
N GLU A 371 -29.34 -22.87 -12.38
CA GLU A 371 -29.90 -23.63 -13.49
C GLU A 371 -30.60 -22.76 -14.57
N GLU A 372 -31.18 -21.62 -14.20
CA GLU A 372 -31.83 -20.71 -15.16
C GLU A 372 -30.81 -19.90 -15.99
N LEU A 373 -29.56 -19.74 -15.54
CA LEU A 373 -28.53 -18.93 -16.24
C LEU A 373 -28.30 -19.39 -17.70
N LYS A 374 -28.20 -20.70 -17.94
CA LYS A 374 -28.04 -21.26 -19.30
C LYS A 374 -29.29 -21.11 -20.17
N SER A 375 -30.46 -20.86 -19.58
CA SER A 375 -31.67 -20.51 -20.33
C SER A 375 -31.70 -19.01 -20.64
N LEU A 376 -31.25 -18.16 -19.71
CA LEU A 376 -31.13 -16.72 -19.91
C LEU A 376 -30.10 -16.38 -21.00
N GLU A 377 -28.94 -17.03 -21.01
CA GLU A 377 -27.89 -16.81 -22.02
C GLU A 377 -28.31 -17.22 -23.44
N LYS A 378 -29.19 -18.22 -23.58
CA LYS A 378 -29.83 -18.59 -24.86
C LYS A 378 -30.97 -17.66 -25.26
N LYS A 379 -31.63 -17.02 -24.30
CA LYS A 379 -32.80 -16.15 -24.51
C LYS A 379 -32.40 -14.69 -24.77
N TYR A 380 -31.25 -14.27 -24.25
CA TYR A 380 -30.67 -12.94 -24.38
C TYR A 380 -29.20 -13.01 -24.82
N PRO A 381 -28.88 -13.73 -25.92
CA PRO A 381 -27.51 -13.98 -26.37
C PRO A 381 -26.75 -12.72 -26.82
N GLU A 382 -27.46 -11.61 -27.04
CA GLU A 382 -26.97 -10.29 -27.41
C GLU A 382 -26.53 -9.42 -26.22
N TYR A 383 -26.74 -9.89 -24.98
CA TYR A 383 -26.34 -9.18 -23.76
C TYR A 383 -25.14 -9.84 -23.07
N SER A 384 -24.26 -9.01 -22.50
CA SER A 384 -23.11 -9.41 -21.69
C SER A 384 -23.48 -10.19 -20.43
N TYR A 385 -24.44 -9.68 -19.63
CA TYR A 385 -24.68 -10.15 -18.25
C TYR A 385 -24.95 -11.64 -18.07
N PRO A 386 -25.77 -12.34 -18.91
CA PRO A 386 -25.94 -13.78 -18.77
C PRO A 386 -24.60 -14.55 -18.92
N SER A 387 -23.74 -14.09 -19.83
CA SER A 387 -22.40 -14.66 -20.06
C SER A 387 -21.45 -14.30 -18.90
N TYR A 388 -21.47 -13.07 -18.41
CA TYR A 388 -20.72 -12.65 -17.21
C TYR A 388 -21.05 -13.49 -15.97
N PHE A 389 -22.34 -13.68 -15.68
CA PHE A 389 -22.76 -14.44 -14.51
C PHE A 389 -22.51 -15.95 -14.65
N LEU A 390 -22.56 -16.50 -15.86
CA LEU A 390 -22.04 -17.85 -16.14
C LEU A 390 -20.52 -17.93 -15.95
N ALA A 391 -19.76 -16.91 -16.36
CA ALA A 391 -18.31 -16.88 -16.14
C ALA A 391 -17.96 -16.82 -14.65
N LYS A 392 -18.67 -16.02 -13.84
CA LYS A 392 -18.57 -16.03 -12.37
C LYS A 392 -18.89 -17.42 -11.81
N TYR A 393 -20.03 -17.99 -12.17
CA TYR A 393 -20.45 -19.32 -11.70
C TYR A 393 -19.39 -20.39 -11.98
N PHE A 394 -18.89 -20.48 -13.22
CA PHE A 394 -17.84 -21.45 -13.57
C PHE A 394 -16.47 -21.15 -12.96
N TYR A 395 -16.16 -19.89 -12.63
CA TYR A 395 -14.96 -19.52 -11.88
C TYR A 395 -15.06 -19.95 -10.41
N ASP A 396 -16.20 -19.68 -9.77
CA ASP A 396 -16.48 -20.04 -8.38
C ASP A 396 -16.51 -21.59 -8.22
N CYS A 397 -17.06 -22.31 -9.20
CA CYS A 397 -16.98 -23.77 -9.32
C CYS A 397 -15.59 -24.32 -9.75
N ARG A 398 -14.56 -23.47 -9.87
CA ARG A 398 -13.17 -23.82 -10.27
C ARG A 398 -13.01 -24.45 -11.66
N THR A 399 -14.03 -24.33 -12.52
CA THR A 399 -14.08 -24.83 -13.91
C THR A 399 -13.59 -23.77 -14.89
N TYR A 400 -12.33 -23.33 -14.72
CA TYR A 400 -11.79 -22.12 -15.35
C TYR A 400 -11.84 -22.08 -16.89
N GLY A 401 -11.77 -23.23 -17.58
CA GLY A 401 -11.92 -23.28 -19.04
C GLY A 401 -13.31 -22.86 -19.54
N LEU A 402 -14.38 -23.23 -18.82
CA LEU A 402 -15.74 -22.76 -19.12
C LEU A 402 -15.89 -21.28 -18.74
N ALA A 403 -15.32 -20.86 -17.61
CA ALA A 403 -15.29 -19.47 -17.21
C ALA A 403 -14.64 -18.56 -18.28
N HIS A 404 -13.53 -19.01 -18.87
CA HIS A 404 -12.82 -18.30 -19.94
C HIS A 404 -13.70 -18.12 -21.18
N SER A 405 -14.37 -19.19 -21.63
CA SER A 405 -15.26 -19.12 -22.79
C SER A 405 -16.42 -18.12 -22.60
N TYR A 406 -17.03 -18.11 -21.41
CA TYR A 406 -18.14 -17.20 -21.11
C TYR A 406 -17.70 -15.75 -20.86
N ILE A 407 -16.52 -15.50 -20.27
CA ILE A 407 -16.04 -14.11 -20.10
C ILE A 407 -15.60 -13.49 -21.43
N GLU A 408 -14.95 -14.26 -22.31
CA GLU A 408 -14.64 -13.86 -23.69
C GLU A 408 -15.89 -13.52 -24.49
N LYS A 409 -16.98 -14.28 -24.33
CA LYS A 409 -18.28 -13.93 -24.93
C LYS A 409 -18.84 -12.65 -24.33
N SER A 410 -18.77 -12.49 -23.01
CA SER A 410 -19.29 -11.30 -22.32
C SER A 410 -18.58 -10.02 -22.75
N ILE A 411 -17.25 -10.05 -22.89
CA ILE A 411 -16.43 -8.89 -23.31
C ILE A 411 -16.82 -8.43 -24.72
N LYS A 412 -17.12 -9.37 -25.63
CA LYS A 412 -17.53 -9.08 -27.02
C LYS A 412 -18.96 -8.56 -27.17
N LEU A 413 -19.72 -8.52 -26.07
CA LEU A 413 -21.11 -8.05 -26.01
C LEU A 413 -21.28 -6.83 -25.09
N GLU A 414 -20.22 -6.36 -24.45
CA GLU A 414 -20.28 -5.23 -23.53
C GLU A 414 -19.88 -3.92 -24.22
N SER A 415 -20.61 -2.86 -23.90
CA SER A 415 -20.44 -1.51 -24.44
C SER A 415 -20.34 -0.44 -23.33
N GLU A 416 -20.55 -0.81 -22.06
CA GLU A 416 -20.32 0.08 -20.92
C GLU A 416 -18.89 -0.10 -20.40
N ASN A 417 -18.06 0.93 -20.58
CA ASN A 417 -16.63 0.96 -20.22
C ASN A 417 -16.35 0.43 -18.80
N GLU A 418 -17.17 0.78 -17.81
CA GLU A 418 -17.02 0.32 -16.43
C GLU A 418 -17.29 -1.19 -16.25
N MET A 419 -18.35 -1.70 -16.89
CA MET A 419 -18.67 -3.12 -16.83
C MET A 419 -17.61 -3.92 -17.61
N LEU A 420 -17.22 -3.45 -18.79
CA LEU A 420 -16.13 -4.00 -19.61
C LEU A 420 -14.83 -4.14 -18.80
N PHE A 421 -14.48 -3.15 -17.98
CA PHE A 421 -13.33 -3.23 -17.09
C PHE A 421 -13.47 -4.36 -16.04
N ASP A 422 -14.64 -4.47 -15.37
CA ASP A 422 -14.92 -5.57 -14.43
C ASP A 422 -14.90 -6.96 -15.12
N LEU A 423 -15.26 -7.03 -16.41
CA LEU A 423 -15.11 -8.23 -17.23
C LEU A 423 -13.64 -8.56 -17.50
N LEU A 424 -12.81 -7.56 -17.83
CA LEU A 424 -11.38 -7.73 -18.08
C LEU A 424 -10.62 -8.16 -16.81
N ILE A 425 -10.92 -7.60 -15.64
CA ILE A 425 -10.38 -8.09 -14.35
C ILE A 425 -10.80 -9.54 -14.09
N LEU A 426 -12.03 -9.93 -14.42
CA LEU A 426 -12.48 -11.32 -14.27
C LEU A 426 -11.74 -12.24 -15.25
N LEU A 427 -11.50 -11.81 -16.50
CA LEU A 427 -10.69 -12.55 -17.46
C LEU A 427 -9.28 -12.79 -16.92
N THR A 428 -8.58 -11.77 -16.39
CA THR A 428 -7.24 -11.95 -15.80
C THR A 428 -7.26 -13.01 -14.69
N LYS A 429 -8.19 -12.91 -13.74
CA LYS A 429 -8.34 -13.86 -12.62
C LYS A 429 -8.71 -15.28 -13.07
N ILE A 430 -9.35 -15.43 -14.23
CA ILE A 430 -9.60 -16.73 -14.87
C ILE A 430 -8.34 -17.24 -15.57
N CYS A 431 -7.60 -16.39 -16.28
CA CYS A 431 -6.37 -16.74 -17.01
C CYS A 431 -5.25 -17.19 -16.08
N GLU A 432 -5.08 -16.54 -14.92
CA GLU A 432 -4.20 -16.98 -13.81
C GLU A 432 -4.40 -18.44 -13.41
N LYS A 433 -5.58 -19.02 -13.68
CA LYS A 433 -6.05 -20.31 -13.17
C LYS A 433 -6.48 -21.28 -14.26
N CYS A 434 -6.48 -20.85 -15.53
CA CYS A 434 -6.75 -21.76 -16.64
C CYS A 434 -5.47 -22.54 -16.98
N SER A 435 -5.61 -23.84 -17.26
CA SER A 435 -4.55 -24.63 -17.88
C SER A 435 -4.55 -24.45 -19.42
N CYS A 436 -4.84 -23.24 -19.91
CA CYS A 436 -5.12 -22.99 -21.32
C CYS A 436 -3.93 -22.33 -22.03
N GLN A 437 -3.35 -23.05 -23.02
CA GLN A 437 -2.01 -22.83 -23.62
C GLN A 437 -1.79 -21.52 -24.40
N LEU A 438 -2.73 -20.57 -24.36
CA LEU A 438 -2.53 -19.26 -24.98
C LEU A 438 -1.72 -18.37 -24.03
N ASN A 439 -0.79 -17.57 -24.58
CA ASN A 439 0.03 -16.67 -23.77
C ASN A 439 -0.83 -15.49 -23.30
N HIS A 440 -1.18 -15.45 -22.01
CA HIS A 440 -2.17 -14.53 -21.46
C HIS A 440 -1.55 -13.27 -20.85
N ASN A 441 -0.87 -12.46 -21.68
CA ASN A 441 -0.62 -11.09 -21.29
C ASN A 441 -1.95 -10.31 -21.27
N HIS A 442 -2.39 -9.94 -20.07
CA HIS A 442 -3.63 -9.20 -19.87
C HIS A 442 -3.47 -7.72 -20.22
N GLU A 443 -2.26 -7.16 -20.09
CA GLU A 443 -1.96 -5.80 -20.54
C GLU A 443 -2.14 -5.69 -22.05
N ASP A 444 -1.71 -6.69 -22.82
CA ASP A 444 -1.90 -6.74 -24.27
C ASP A 444 -3.39 -6.79 -24.67
N ARG A 445 -4.22 -7.61 -24.00
CA ARG A 445 -5.68 -7.64 -24.29
C ARG A 445 -6.38 -6.34 -23.90
N ILE A 446 -5.96 -5.68 -22.82
CA ILE A 446 -6.44 -4.36 -22.42
C ILE A 446 -6.05 -3.30 -23.46
N ARG A 447 -4.78 -3.29 -23.87
CA ARG A 447 -4.19 -2.41 -24.89
C ARG A 447 -4.91 -2.56 -26.23
N ASP A 448 -5.06 -3.78 -26.74
CA ASP A 448 -5.75 -4.07 -27.99
C ASP A 448 -7.22 -3.62 -27.95
N HIS A 449 -7.93 -3.85 -26.84
CA HIS A 449 -9.34 -3.47 -26.73
C HIS A 449 -9.54 -1.94 -26.66
N ILE A 450 -8.69 -1.22 -25.93
CA ILE A 450 -8.72 0.25 -25.89
C ILE A 450 -8.40 0.83 -27.28
N MET A 451 -7.41 0.29 -28.00
CA MET A 451 -7.02 0.77 -29.33
C MET A 451 -8.06 0.52 -30.42
N LEU A 452 -8.93 -0.49 -30.24
CA LEU A 452 -10.04 -0.80 -31.14
C LEU A 452 -11.35 -0.08 -30.76
N SER A 453 -11.40 0.60 -29.60
CA SER A 453 -12.59 1.33 -29.15
C SER A 453 -12.72 2.72 -29.80
N ALA A 454 -13.96 3.13 -30.07
CA ALA A 454 -14.27 4.49 -30.48
C ALA A 454 -14.08 5.48 -29.32
N ASP A 455 -14.58 5.14 -28.13
CA ASP A 455 -14.58 5.97 -26.91
C ASP A 455 -13.30 5.77 -26.08
N LYS A 456 -12.16 5.67 -26.76
CA LYS A 456 -10.86 5.35 -26.17
C LYS A 456 -10.37 6.38 -25.15
N ASP A 457 -10.79 7.64 -25.28
CA ASP A 457 -10.48 8.68 -24.30
C ASP A 457 -11.20 8.38 -22.98
N GLN A 458 -12.52 8.12 -23.01
CA GLN A 458 -13.32 7.79 -21.83
C GLN A 458 -12.93 6.43 -21.22
N LEU A 459 -12.32 5.52 -21.98
CA LEU A 459 -11.69 4.34 -21.40
C LEU A 459 -10.49 4.73 -20.51
N PHE A 460 -9.64 5.69 -20.91
CA PHE A 460 -8.47 6.06 -20.10
C PHE A 460 -8.85 6.56 -18.68
N SER A 461 -9.97 7.25 -18.49
CA SER A 461 -10.42 7.62 -17.13
C SER A 461 -10.97 6.43 -16.34
N VAL A 462 -11.77 5.55 -16.95
CA VAL A 462 -12.31 4.35 -16.29
C VAL A 462 -11.20 3.38 -15.87
N PHE A 463 -10.20 3.17 -16.73
CA PHE A 463 -8.99 2.42 -16.39
C PHE A 463 -8.17 3.15 -15.32
N GLY A 464 -8.00 4.47 -15.42
CA GLY A 464 -7.26 5.27 -14.44
C GLY A 464 -7.77 5.10 -13.01
N SER A 465 -9.08 5.25 -12.79
CA SER A 465 -9.70 5.03 -11.48
C SER A 465 -9.45 3.62 -10.97
N HIS A 466 -9.88 2.59 -11.70
CA HIS A 466 -9.80 1.22 -11.17
C HIS A 466 -8.35 0.72 -11.00
N ILE A 467 -7.38 1.24 -11.75
CA ILE A 467 -5.95 0.92 -11.54
C ILE A 467 -5.44 1.59 -10.25
N ILE A 468 -5.88 2.82 -9.92
CA ILE A 468 -5.65 3.46 -8.62
C ILE A 468 -6.32 2.64 -7.50
N ASP A 469 -7.60 2.27 -7.67
CA ASP A 469 -8.39 1.50 -6.70
C ASP A 469 -7.78 0.10 -6.43
N SER A 470 -7.12 -0.49 -7.44
CA SER A 470 -6.37 -1.75 -7.30
C SER A 470 -5.02 -1.61 -6.59
N GLY A 471 -4.61 -0.39 -6.26
CA GLY A 471 -3.38 -0.05 -5.53
C GLY A 471 -2.21 0.41 -6.42
N ASN A 472 -2.29 0.27 -7.75
CA ASN A 472 -1.24 0.71 -8.67
C ASN A 472 -1.40 2.21 -9.05
N ARG A 473 -1.43 3.07 -8.02
CA ARG A 473 -1.75 4.50 -8.13
C ARG A 473 -0.98 5.21 -9.25
N ARG A 474 0.33 4.97 -9.35
CA ARG A 474 1.20 5.63 -10.34
C ARG A 474 0.87 5.27 -11.78
N LEU A 475 0.46 4.04 -12.08
CA LEU A 475 0.01 3.68 -13.43
C LEU A 475 -1.36 4.30 -13.73
N GLY A 476 -2.33 4.18 -12.82
CA GLY A 476 -3.68 4.74 -13.02
C GLY A 476 -3.67 6.27 -13.18
N LEU A 477 -2.72 6.95 -12.53
CA LEU A 477 -2.45 8.37 -12.76
C LEU A 477 -2.02 8.66 -14.21
N MET A 478 -1.14 7.86 -14.82
CA MET A 478 -0.76 8.06 -16.23
C MET A 478 -1.92 7.84 -17.19
N TYR A 479 -2.81 6.90 -16.87
CA TYR A 479 -4.07 6.72 -17.60
C TYR A 479 -4.94 7.99 -17.48
N TYR A 480 -5.05 8.61 -16.30
CA TYR A 480 -5.67 9.93 -16.17
C TYR A 480 -4.92 11.04 -16.94
N GLU A 481 -3.58 11.01 -17.05
CA GLU A 481 -2.86 11.97 -17.91
C GLU A 481 -3.24 11.83 -19.39
N LYS A 482 -3.41 10.59 -19.88
CA LYS A 482 -3.85 10.35 -21.26
C LYS A 482 -5.31 10.75 -21.47
N TYR A 483 -6.18 10.59 -20.48
CA TYR A 483 -7.51 11.18 -20.49
C TYR A 483 -7.45 12.72 -20.57
N LEU A 484 -6.60 13.37 -19.77
CA LEU A 484 -6.45 14.82 -19.70
C LEU A 484 -5.78 15.45 -20.93
N GLU A 485 -5.19 14.68 -21.84
CA GLU A 485 -4.78 15.18 -23.16
C GLU A 485 -6.00 15.44 -24.06
N TYR A 486 -6.99 14.54 -24.06
CA TYR A 486 -8.25 14.71 -24.79
C TYR A 486 -9.22 15.65 -24.06
N ASN A 487 -9.24 15.59 -22.73
CA ASN A 487 -10.17 16.30 -21.85
C ASN A 487 -9.45 17.27 -20.89
N PRO A 488 -8.65 18.25 -21.38
CA PRO A 488 -7.71 19.03 -20.56
C PRO A 488 -8.34 19.98 -19.54
N HIS A 489 -9.66 20.10 -19.54
CA HIS A 489 -10.46 20.97 -18.66
C HIS A 489 -11.39 20.20 -17.71
N ASP A 490 -11.29 18.87 -17.66
CA ASP A 490 -11.98 18.08 -16.64
C ASP A 490 -11.40 18.40 -15.25
N LEU A 491 -12.16 19.12 -14.44
CA LEU A 491 -11.71 19.57 -13.12
C LEU A 491 -11.71 18.46 -12.07
N ASP A 492 -12.53 17.42 -12.22
CA ASP A 492 -12.56 16.28 -11.29
C ASP A 492 -11.33 15.40 -11.49
N ILE A 493 -11.00 15.05 -12.74
CA ILE A 493 -9.78 14.29 -13.05
C ILE A 493 -8.52 15.13 -12.75
N ARG A 494 -8.51 16.45 -13.02
CA ARG A 494 -7.41 17.34 -12.59
C ARG A 494 -7.23 17.33 -11.07
N PHE A 495 -8.32 17.39 -10.29
CA PHE A 495 -8.26 17.34 -8.82
C PHE A 495 -7.73 15.98 -8.33
N LYS A 496 -8.26 14.88 -8.87
CA LYS A 496 -7.82 13.51 -8.57
C LYS A 496 -6.34 13.32 -8.87
N CYS A 497 -5.86 13.73 -10.05
CA CYS A 497 -4.44 13.73 -10.38
C CYS A 497 -3.63 14.52 -9.35
N ALA A 498 -4.00 15.79 -9.10
CA ALA A 498 -3.25 16.66 -8.21
C ALA A 498 -3.11 16.11 -6.78
N TYR A 499 -4.19 15.52 -6.26
CA TYR A 499 -4.25 14.95 -4.92
C TYR A 499 -3.51 13.60 -4.82
N GLU A 500 -3.71 12.67 -5.74
CA GLU A 500 -3.02 11.37 -5.73
C GLU A 500 -1.52 11.50 -6.00
N TYR A 501 -1.10 12.41 -6.89
CA TYR A 501 0.31 12.75 -7.04
C TYR A 501 0.92 13.30 -5.74
N SER A 502 0.18 14.09 -4.96
CA SER A 502 0.70 14.55 -3.66
C SER A 502 0.77 13.42 -2.61
N GLN A 503 -0.09 12.39 -2.69
CA GLN A 503 0.00 11.22 -1.81
C GLN A 503 1.24 10.37 -2.10
N ILE A 504 1.67 10.27 -3.37
CA ILE A 504 2.87 9.52 -3.79
C ILE A 504 4.15 10.37 -3.87
N GLY A 505 4.14 11.61 -3.39
CA GLY A 505 5.33 12.48 -3.33
C GLY A 505 5.74 13.12 -4.66
N GLU A 506 4.91 13.04 -5.71
CA GLU A 506 5.17 13.64 -7.02
C GLU A 506 4.79 15.13 -7.04
N VAL A 507 5.45 15.92 -6.20
CA VAL A 507 5.08 17.30 -5.88
C VAL A 507 4.98 18.20 -7.12
N GLN A 508 5.86 18.02 -8.11
CA GLN A 508 5.85 18.85 -9.32
C GLN A 508 4.59 18.60 -10.19
N LEU A 509 4.13 17.34 -10.26
CA LEU A 509 2.89 16.97 -10.95
C LEU A 509 1.65 17.40 -10.15
N ALA A 510 1.67 17.25 -8.83
CA ALA A 510 0.61 17.74 -7.95
C ALA A 510 0.40 19.26 -8.10
N LEU A 511 1.49 20.03 -8.07
CA LEU A 511 1.52 21.47 -8.26
C LEU A 511 1.04 21.87 -9.66
N HIS A 512 1.51 21.19 -10.72
CA HIS A 512 1.06 21.42 -12.09
C HIS A 512 -0.46 21.30 -12.24
N HIS A 513 -1.06 20.21 -11.74
CA HIS A 513 -2.50 19.99 -11.85
C HIS A 513 -3.34 20.93 -10.97
N TYR A 514 -2.93 21.20 -9.72
CA TYR A 514 -3.65 22.15 -8.87
C TYR A 514 -3.60 23.60 -9.42
N LEU A 515 -2.50 24.04 -10.05
CA LEU A 515 -2.43 25.37 -10.66
C LEU A 515 -3.32 25.48 -11.90
N ILE A 516 -3.40 24.44 -12.74
CA ILE A 516 -4.35 24.38 -13.87
C ILE A 516 -5.80 24.40 -13.36
N TYR A 517 -6.10 23.66 -12.29
CA TYR A 517 -7.41 23.66 -11.63
C TYR A 517 -7.78 25.07 -11.14
N LEU A 518 -6.92 25.73 -10.35
CA LEU A 518 -7.18 27.08 -9.84
C LEU A 518 -7.29 28.14 -10.95
N ASN A 519 -6.66 27.97 -12.12
CA ASN A 519 -6.85 28.91 -13.22
C ASN A 519 -8.34 29.02 -13.65
N LYS A 520 -9.10 27.92 -13.52
CA LYS A 520 -10.55 27.89 -13.74
C LYS A 520 -11.35 28.16 -12.46
N ASN A 521 -11.01 27.52 -11.34
CA ASN A 521 -11.71 27.64 -10.05
C ASN A 521 -10.84 28.34 -8.99
N LYS A 522 -10.60 29.64 -9.20
CA LYS A 522 -9.57 30.46 -8.50
C LYS A 522 -9.66 30.47 -6.97
N ASN A 523 -10.84 30.21 -6.44
CA ASN A 523 -11.13 30.33 -5.02
C ASN A 523 -11.44 28.98 -4.36
N ASP A 524 -11.16 27.82 -4.97
CA ASP A 524 -11.45 26.54 -4.29
C ASP A 524 -10.64 26.41 -2.98
N SER A 525 -11.32 26.47 -1.83
CA SER A 525 -10.67 26.51 -0.53
C SER A 525 -9.95 25.19 -0.19
N THR A 526 -10.40 24.06 -0.75
CA THR A 526 -9.76 22.74 -0.54
C THR A 526 -8.45 22.67 -1.32
N VAL A 527 -8.46 23.07 -2.58
CA VAL A 527 -7.26 23.14 -3.42
C VAL A 527 -6.28 24.18 -2.90
N LEU A 528 -6.74 25.36 -2.48
CA LEU A 528 -5.91 26.38 -1.84
C LEU A 528 -5.24 25.82 -0.58
N ASN A 529 -5.97 25.14 0.32
CA ASN A 529 -5.34 24.50 1.47
C ASN A 529 -4.27 23.47 1.04
N ASN A 530 -4.57 22.60 0.07
CA ASN A 530 -3.67 21.52 -0.33
C ASN A 530 -2.40 22.05 -1.05
N LEU A 531 -2.51 23.15 -1.80
CA LEU A 531 -1.35 23.89 -2.31
C LEU A 531 -0.54 24.55 -1.18
N GLY A 532 -1.20 25.05 -0.13
CA GLY A 532 -0.51 25.55 1.05
C GLY A 532 0.38 24.49 1.72
N VAL A 533 -0.11 23.26 1.85
CA VAL A 533 0.65 22.11 2.37
C VAL A 533 1.83 21.76 1.46
N ILE A 534 1.64 21.77 0.14
CA ILE A 534 2.71 21.56 -0.84
C ILE A 534 3.80 22.63 -0.71
N PHE A 535 3.42 23.91 -0.61
CA PHE A 535 4.38 25.00 -0.48
C PHE A 535 5.12 25.00 0.87
N ASP A 536 4.50 24.54 1.96
CA ASP A 536 5.19 24.36 3.26
C ASP A 536 6.26 23.25 3.17
N GLY A 537 5.95 22.15 2.49
CA GLY A 537 6.86 21.02 2.29
C GLY A 537 8.07 21.31 1.39
N GLU A 538 7.93 22.21 0.40
CA GLU A 538 9.01 22.60 -0.53
C GLU A 538 9.81 23.84 -0.03
N GLU A 539 9.77 24.14 1.28
CA GLU A 539 10.41 25.31 1.92
C GLU A 539 9.98 26.68 1.33
N MET A 540 8.71 26.82 0.95
CA MET A 540 8.11 28.02 0.34
C MET A 540 7.09 28.71 1.28
N PRO A 541 7.48 29.13 2.50
CA PRO A 541 6.54 29.52 3.54
C PRO A 541 5.71 30.77 3.20
N SER A 542 6.22 31.72 2.39
CA SER A 542 5.44 32.91 2.02
C SER A 542 4.28 32.56 1.09
N LEU A 543 4.51 31.64 0.13
CA LEU A 543 3.46 31.11 -0.74
C LEU A 543 2.51 30.18 0.01
N ALA A 544 3.02 29.36 0.95
CA ALA A 544 2.20 28.52 1.83
C ALA A 544 1.20 29.38 2.62
N MET A 545 1.70 30.41 3.31
CA MET A 545 0.87 31.37 4.05
C MET A 545 -0.14 32.07 3.15
N GLU A 546 0.24 32.51 1.94
CA GLU A 546 -0.71 33.13 1.00
C GLU A 546 -1.88 32.20 0.62
N MET A 547 -1.61 30.91 0.39
CA MET A 547 -2.66 29.95 0.05
C MET A 547 -3.54 29.63 1.27
N TYR A 548 -2.95 29.48 2.46
CA TYR A 548 -3.72 29.25 3.68
C TYR A 548 -4.60 30.47 4.04
N ILE A 549 -4.12 31.70 3.84
CA ILE A 549 -4.92 32.93 4.00
C ILE A 549 -6.18 32.84 3.12
N LYS A 550 -6.01 32.69 1.81
CA LYS A 550 -7.12 32.64 0.82
C LYS A 550 -8.10 31.50 1.03
N SER A 551 -7.67 30.42 1.69
CA SER A 551 -8.55 29.31 2.10
C SER A 551 -9.27 29.60 3.42
N SER A 552 -8.58 30.16 4.41
CA SER A 552 -9.14 30.54 5.72
C SER A 552 -10.20 31.65 5.62
N GLU A 553 -10.03 32.60 4.69
CA GLU A 553 -11.01 33.64 4.33
C GLU A 553 -12.37 33.07 3.88
N GLN A 554 -12.40 31.78 3.50
CA GLN A 554 -13.59 31.05 3.08
C GLN A 554 -14.09 30.07 4.16
N ASN A 555 -13.69 30.28 5.41
CA ASN A 555 -14.02 29.46 6.58
C ASN A 555 -13.47 28.02 6.54
N ASN A 556 -12.40 27.77 5.75
CA ASN A 556 -11.70 26.49 5.81
C ASN A 556 -10.89 26.40 7.11
N THR A 557 -11.45 25.73 8.13
CA THR A 557 -10.88 25.63 9.47
C THR A 557 -9.51 24.96 9.51
N LEU A 558 -9.24 24.03 8.59
CA LEU A 558 -7.95 23.36 8.51
C LEU A 558 -6.86 24.31 7.97
N ALA A 559 -7.18 25.14 6.97
CA ALA A 559 -6.27 26.18 6.52
C ALA A 559 -5.99 27.22 7.61
N SER A 560 -6.99 27.58 8.42
CA SER A 560 -6.80 28.44 9.60
C SER A 560 -5.84 27.85 10.62
N SER A 561 -5.88 26.52 10.85
CA SER A 561 -4.93 25.81 11.71
C SER A 561 -3.51 25.86 11.15
N ASN A 562 -3.36 25.55 9.87
CA ASN A 562 -2.06 25.53 9.18
C ASN A 562 -1.41 26.93 9.15
N LEU A 563 -2.21 27.99 8.94
CA LEU A 563 -1.75 29.37 9.01
C LEU A 563 -1.36 29.80 10.43
N ALA A 564 -2.08 29.36 11.46
CA ALA A 564 -1.70 29.60 12.84
C ALA A 564 -0.37 28.91 13.20
N SER A 565 -0.15 27.68 12.73
CA SER A 565 1.13 26.97 12.85
C SER A 565 2.26 27.75 12.18
N GLN A 566 2.06 28.25 10.96
CA GLN A 566 3.05 29.10 10.27
C GLN A 566 3.40 30.36 11.07
N TYR A 567 2.41 31.10 11.58
CA TYR A 567 2.69 32.29 12.41
C TYR A 567 3.44 31.95 13.70
N LEU A 568 3.22 30.78 14.31
CA LEU A 568 4.02 30.30 15.45
C LEU A 568 5.46 29.96 15.04
N LYS A 569 5.68 29.27 13.91
CA LYS A 569 7.02 28.94 13.38
C LYS A 569 7.91 30.19 13.24
N ILE A 570 7.35 31.31 12.78
CA ILE A 570 8.07 32.59 12.59
C ILE A 570 8.02 33.53 13.81
N GLY A 571 7.62 33.04 14.98
CA GLY A 571 7.62 33.81 16.25
C GLY A 571 6.54 34.91 16.35
N LEU A 572 5.66 35.01 15.36
CA LEU A 572 4.53 35.94 15.34
C LEU A 572 3.36 35.39 16.19
N ILE A 573 3.63 35.16 17.48
CA ILE A 573 2.70 34.57 18.46
C ILE A 573 1.46 35.47 18.64
N LYS A 574 1.63 36.79 18.54
CA LYS A 574 0.50 37.72 18.56
C LYS A 574 -0.37 37.55 17.32
N GLU A 575 0.20 37.28 16.16
CA GLU A 575 -0.50 37.17 14.88
C GLU A 575 -1.13 35.79 14.71
N ALA A 576 -0.52 34.73 15.24
CA ALA A 576 -1.15 33.41 15.41
C ALA A 576 -2.37 33.51 16.33
N SER A 577 -2.20 34.10 17.51
CA SER A 577 -3.28 34.31 18.47
C SER A 577 -4.34 35.28 17.94
N ASN A 578 -3.92 36.31 17.19
CA ASN A 578 -4.82 37.28 16.58
C ASN A 578 -5.52 36.72 15.35
N LEU A 579 -4.96 35.83 14.54
CA LEU A 579 -5.69 35.16 13.45
C LEU A 579 -6.92 34.45 14.03
N LEU A 580 -6.68 33.62 15.06
CA LEU A 580 -7.70 32.90 15.83
C LEU A 580 -8.68 33.83 16.59
N ARG A 581 -8.39 35.13 16.70
CA ARG A 581 -9.25 36.19 17.29
C ARG A 581 -9.74 37.24 16.27
N LYS A 582 -9.30 37.18 15.01
CA LYS A 582 -9.59 38.15 13.93
C LYS A 582 -10.63 37.60 12.97
N THR A 583 -10.92 36.29 13.08
CA THR A 583 -12.28 35.75 12.98
C THR A 583 -13.30 36.52 13.85
N ILE A 584 -12.88 37.37 14.81
CA ILE A 584 -13.78 38.15 15.69
C ILE A 584 -13.65 39.69 15.57
N LYS A 585 -12.47 40.35 15.42
CA LYS A 585 -12.37 41.80 15.05
C LYS A 585 -10.98 42.36 14.63
N ASN A 586 -10.97 43.61 14.14
CA ASN A 586 -9.92 44.29 13.34
C ASN A 586 -9.15 45.44 14.05
N ASN A 587 -8.25 46.10 13.28
CA ASN A 587 -7.54 47.38 13.49
C ASN A 587 -6.27 47.34 14.40
N ASP A 588 -5.30 48.26 14.33
CA ASP A 588 -4.74 49.06 13.21
C ASP A 588 -3.35 49.62 13.58
N LYS A 589 -2.52 49.92 12.56
CA LYS A 589 -1.09 50.33 12.63
C LYS A 589 -0.12 49.24 13.10
N VAL A 590 1.12 49.36 12.60
CA VAL A 590 2.18 48.34 12.67
C VAL A 590 3.54 49.05 12.90
N ASP A 591 4.51 48.33 13.47
CA ASP A 591 5.84 48.83 13.85
C ASP A 591 6.81 48.95 12.65
N PRO A 592 7.68 49.98 12.54
CA PRO A 592 8.64 50.13 11.44
C PRO A 592 9.63 48.95 11.26
N ARG A 593 9.90 48.18 12.31
CA ARG A 593 10.68 46.93 12.20
C ARG A 593 9.97 45.89 11.32
N VAL A 594 8.64 45.95 11.24
CA VAL A 594 7.86 45.11 10.32
C VAL A 594 8.04 45.58 8.87
N GLU A 595 8.23 46.86 8.58
CA GLU A 595 8.56 47.32 7.22
C GLU A 595 9.93 46.77 6.76
N GLN A 596 10.92 46.74 7.65
CA GLN A 596 12.22 46.11 7.38
C GLN A 596 12.08 44.58 7.16
N ILE A 597 11.29 43.90 7.99
CA ILE A 597 11.03 42.45 7.86
C ILE A 597 10.24 42.15 6.57
N LEU A 598 9.27 42.99 6.20
CA LEU A 598 8.51 42.89 4.96
C LEU A 598 9.43 43.01 3.73
N GLY A 599 10.40 43.92 3.74
CA GLY A 599 11.41 44.01 2.67
C GLY A 599 12.18 42.69 2.47
N THR A 600 12.60 42.04 3.55
CA THR A 600 13.26 40.72 3.48
C THR A 600 12.30 39.60 3.07
N ILE A 601 11.01 39.68 3.43
CA ILE A 601 9.97 38.75 2.96
C ILE A 601 9.72 38.92 1.46
N ASP A 602 9.65 40.14 0.94
CA ASP A 602 9.44 40.41 -0.50
C ASP A 602 10.63 39.97 -1.36
N GLU A 603 11.86 40.01 -0.83
CA GLU A 603 13.03 39.43 -1.49
C GLU A 603 12.96 37.89 -1.50
N LYS A 604 12.65 37.25 -0.37
CA LYS A 604 12.44 35.79 -0.31
C LYS A 604 11.31 35.33 -1.22
N LYS A 605 10.19 36.05 -1.24
CA LYS A 605 9.01 35.73 -2.05
C LYS A 605 9.30 35.71 -3.55
N LYS A 606 10.18 36.58 -4.05
CA LYS A 606 10.64 36.53 -5.45
C LYS A 606 11.41 35.24 -5.75
N GLY A 607 12.27 34.80 -4.83
CA GLY A 607 12.96 33.51 -4.91
C GLY A 607 11.99 32.32 -4.87
N GLU A 608 11.01 32.34 -3.97
CA GLU A 608 9.94 31.33 -3.91
C GLU A 608 9.13 31.31 -5.22
N GLU A 609 8.76 32.47 -5.78
CA GLU A 609 8.05 32.55 -7.07
C GLU A 609 8.86 31.99 -8.24
N GLU A 610 10.17 32.17 -8.27
CA GLU A 610 11.03 31.51 -9.25
C GLU A 610 11.08 29.99 -9.06
N THR A 611 11.23 29.52 -7.82
CA THR A 611 11.23 28.09 -7.51
C THR A 611 9.90 27.44 -7.90
N LYS A 612 8.77 28.11 -7.65
CA LYS A 612 7.44 27.66 -8.10
C LYS A 612 7.39 27.52 -9.62
N LYS A 613 7.87 28.52 -10.37
CA LYS A 613 7.90 28.48 -11.85
C LYS A 613 8.79 27.34 -12.36
N LYS A 614 9.90 27.04 -11.68
CA LYS A 614 10.79 25.90 -11.98
C LYS A 614 10.07 24.56 -11.74
N LEU A 615 9.43 24.37 -10.58
CA LEU A 615 8.63 23.18 -10.26
C LEU A 615 7.45 22.99 -11.22
N GLU A 616 6.74 24.05 -11.58
CA GLU A 616 5.62 24.03 -12.55
C GLU A 616 6.06 23.57 -13.94
N THR A 617 7.23 24.07 -14.39
CA THR A 617 7.85 23.68 -15.67
C THR A 617 8.27 22.20 -15.66
N ILE A 618 8.89 21.75 -14.56
CA ILE A 618 9.27 20.34 -14.34
C ILE A 618 8.02 19.43 -14.33
N GLY A 619 6.93 19.88 -13.69
CA GLY A 619 5.65 19.17 -13.68
C GLY A 619 5.05 19.01 -15.08
N GLY A 620 5.07 20.06 -15.90
CA GLY A 620 4.64 20.00 -17.30
C GLY A 620 5.48 19.04 -18.16
N GLN A 621 6.80 18.99 -17.93
CA GLN A 621 7.69 18.03 -18.60
C GLN A 621 7.42 16.58 -18.16
N LYS A 622 7.25 16.32 -16.86
CA LYS A 622 6.84 15.00 -16.34
C LYS A 622 5.51 14.55 -16.95
N ASN A 623 4.53 15.46 -17.03
CA ASN A 623 3.20 15.19 -17.60
C ASN A 623 3.33 14.73 -19.06
N GLN A 624 4.03 15.48 -19.91
CA GLN A 624 4.29 15.11 -21.30
C GLN A 624 4.98 13.74 -21.45
N HIS A 625 5.94 13.41 -20.59
CA HIS A 625 6.59 12.09 -20.61
C HIS A 625 5.67 10.95 -20.17
N HIS A 626 4.82 11.15 -19.15
CA HIS A 626 3.83 10.15 -18.75
C HIS A 626 2.84 9.87 -19.89
N THR A 627 2.36 10.90 -20.56
CA THR A 627 1.35 10.76 -21.61
C THR A 627 1.92 10.20 -22.91
N ALA A 628 3.16 10.55 -23.26
CA ALA A 628 3.90 9.94 -24.37
C ALA A 628 4.25 8.47 -24.10
N TYR A 629 4.56 8.09 -22.85
CA TYR A 629 4.76 6.68 -22.47
C TYR A 629 3.48 5.85 -22.67
N ILE A 630 2.32 6.35 -22.24
CA ILE A 630 1.04 5.64 -22.47
C ILE A 630 0.74 5.56 -23.97
N GLU A 631 1.00 6.61 -24.75
CA GLU A 631 0.84 6.51 -26.21
C GLU A 631 1.76 5.44 -26.83
N LYS A 632 3.02 5.35 -26.40
CA LYS A 632 3.99 4.39 -26.97
C LYS A 632 3.83 2.97 -26.44
N MET A 633 3.30 2.79 -25.23
CA MET A 633 2.85 1.49 -24.73
C MET A 633 1.74 0.92 -25.61
N PHE A 634 0.94 1.77 -26.26
CA PHE A 634 -0.21 1.41 -27.07
C PHE A 634 0.06 1.43 -28.59
N ASP A 635 1.28 1.79 -29.02
CA ASP A 635 1.67 1.86 -30.43
C ASP A 635 1.89 0.46 -31.05
N ALA A 636 1.19 0.19 -32.16
CA ALA A 636 1.26 -1.09 -32.87
C ALA A 636 2.51 -1.27 -33.74
N GLN A 637 3.33 -0.24 -33.97
CA GLN A 637 4.61 -0.38 -34.66
C GLN A 637 5.66 -0.98 -33.71
N VAL A 638 5.65 -2.30 -33.56
CA VAL A 638 6.56 -3.05 -32.68
C VAL A 638 8.01 -2.93 -33.17
N THR A 639 8.73 -1.95 -32.64
CA THR A 639 10.19 -1.90 -32.72
C THR A 639 10.75 -2.80 -31.62
N SER A 640 10.90 -4.10 -31.92
CA SER A 640 11.48 -5.07 -30.97
C SER A 640 12.78 -4.53 -30.36
N TRP A 641 12.90 -4.57 -29.03
CA TRP A 641 14.07 -4.07 -28.31
C TRP A 641 15.33 -4.92 -28.55
N ILE A 642 15.18 -6.16 -29.01
CA ILE A 642 16.27 -7.16 -29.14
C ILE A 642 17.30 -6.72 -30.19
N GLY A 643 18.58 -6.81 -29.86
CA GLY A 643 19.71 -6.48 -30.75
C GLY A 643 20.78 -5.64 -30.05
N PHE A 644 21.67 -5.07 -30.86
CA PHE A 644 22.78 -4.26 -30.36
C PHE A 644 22.42 -2.77 -30.43
N TRP A 645 22.83 -2.00 -29.43
CA TRP A 645 22.51 -0.60 -29.29
C TRP A 645 23.73 0.18 -28.83
N GLU A 646 24.11 1.21 -29.58
CA GLU A 646 25.12 2.17 -29.15
C GLU A 646 24.42 3.30 -28.39
N ILE A 647 24.79 3.53 -27.12
CA ILE A 647 24.28 4.64 -26.30
C ILE A 647 25.46 5.45 -25.75
N GLY A 648 25.64 6.68 -26.23
CA GLY A 648 26.73 7.58 -25.83
C GLY A 648 28.10 7.11 -26.30
N LYS A 649 28.74 6.22 -25.54
CA LYS A 649 29.99 5.51 -25.89
C LYS A 649 29.92 4.00 -25.66
N ASN A 650 28.80 3.50 -25.15
CA ASN A 650 28.67 2.13 -24.68
C ASN A 650 27.86 1.33 -25.69
N LEU A 651 28.42 0.24 -26.22
CA LEU A 651 27.62 -0.78 -26.88
C LEU A 651 26.95 -1.66 -25.83
N ILE A 652 25.63 -1.82 -25.96
CA ILE A 652 24.82 -2.72 -25.15
C ILE A 652 24.16 -3.78 -26.05
N GLU A 653 24.13 -5.02 -25.61
CA GLU A 653 23.33 -6.09 -26.21
C GLU A 653 22.05 -6.24 -25.38
N ILE A 654 20.88 -6.11 -26.03
CA ILE A 654 19.58 -6.41 -25.45
C ILE A 654 19.14 -7.77 -26.00
N SER A 655 19.08 -8.78 -25.13
CA SER A 655 18.74 -10.17 -25.49
C SER A 655 17.58 -10.69 -24.64
N ASP A 656 16.83 -11.66 -25.18
CA ASP A 656 15.74 -12.33 -24.46
C ASP A 656 16.26 -13.48 -23.56
N ASN A 657 15.52 -13.83 -22.52
CA ASN A 657 15.88 -14.92 -21.61
C ASN A 657 14.71 -15.87 -21.36
N GLU A 658 15.02 -17.06 -20.82
CA GLU A 658 14.05 -18.15 -20.63
C GLU A 658 12.87 -17.83 -19.69
N ASN A 659 12.87 -16.67 -19.04
CA ASN A 659 11.78 -16.17 -18.18
C ASN A 659 11.06 -14.92 -18.76
N GLY A 660 11.33 -14.53 -20.02
CA GLY A 660 10.70 -13.37 -20.67
C GLY A 660 11.17 -12.00 -20.13
N LEU A 661 12.38 -11.93 -19.57
CA LEU A 661 13.00 -10.70 -19.11
C LEU A 661 14.18 -10.35 -20.02
N LEU A 662 14.13 -9.22 -20.73
CA LEU A 662 15.27 -8.80 -21.55
C LEU A 662 16.48 -8.46 -20.66
N VAL A 663 17.63 -9.02 -21.00
CA VAL A 663 18.91 -8.78 -20.33
C VAL A 663 19.72 -7.77 -21.13
N ILE A 664 20.18 -6.72 -20.46
CA ILE A 664 21.06 -5.71 -21.04
C ILE A 664 22.50 -6.01 -20.62
N THR A 665 23.37 -6.27 -21.60
CA THR A 665 24.78 -6.63 -21.39
C THR A 665 25.69 -5.56 -21.99
N THR A 666 26.51 -4.90 -21.17
CA THR A 666 27.53 -3.94 -21.62
C THR A 666 28.87 -4.62 -21.91
N VAL A 667 29.64 -4.02 -22.83
CA VAL A 667 30.99 -4.48 -23.17
C VAL A 667 32.05 -3.96 -22.20
N GLU A 668 31.89 -2.74 -21.69
CA GLU A 668 32.72 -2.15 -20.64
C GLU A 668 31.82 -1.63 -19.50
N GLY A 669 32.04 -2.10 -18.27
CA GLY A 669 31.32 -1.67 -17.06
C GLY A 669 29.84 -2.06 -17.02
N THR A 670 29.44 -2.95 -16.10
CA THR A 670 28.07 -3.47 -16.01
C THR A 670 27.00 -2.39 -15.82
N LEU A 671 26.06 -2.31 -16.77
CA LEU A 671 24.84 -1.50 -16.69
C LEU A 671 23.60 -2.41 -16.60
N GLU A 672 23.37 -3.00 -15.41
CA GLU A 672 22.15 -3.76 -15.09
C GLU A 672 20.92 -2.84 -15.07
N LEU A 673 20.37 -2.55 -16.26
CA LEU A 673 18.98 -2.14 -16.40
C LEU A 673 18.09 -3.35 -16.13
N LYS A 674 17.37 -3.35 -15.00
CA LYS A 674 16.28 -4.30 -14.74
C LYS A 674 14.95 -3.56 -14.85
N GLY A 675 13.95 -4.24 -15.39
CA GLY A 675 12.63 -3.67 -15.59
C GLY A 675 11.64 -4.66 -16.16
N VAL A 676 10.40 -4.20 -16.33
CA VAL A 676 9.31 -4.94 -16.97
C VAL A 676 8.98 -4.27 -18.29
N PHE A 677 8.89 -5.06 -19.36
CA PHE A 677 8.55 -4.59 -20.70
C PHE A 677 7.06 -4.76 -20.99
N SER A 678 6.48 -3.79 -21.67
CA SER A 678 5.10 -3.83 -22.18
C SER A 678 5.09 -3.14 -23.55
N GLY A 679 5.09 -3.91 -24.62
CA GLY A 679 5.23 -3.41 -26.00
C GLY A 679 6.53 -2.62 -26.24
N ASN A 680 6.40 -1.42 -26.80
CA ASN A 680 7.53 -0.50 -27.06
C ASN A 680 8.03 0.26 -25.80
N CYS A 681 7.62 -0.17 -24.59
CA CYS A 681 7.91 0.49 -23.32
C CYS A 681 8.62 -0.42 -22.31
N LEU A 682 9.50 0.19 -21.51
CA LEU A 682 10.24 -0.42 -20.41
C LEU A 682 10.00 0.40 -19.13
N ARG A 683 9.43 -0.25 -18.10
CA ARG A 683 9.38 0.26 -16.73
C ARG A 683 10.66 -0.15 -16.01
N VAL A 684 11.52 0.81 -15.70
CA VAL A 684 12.80 0.60 -15.01
C VAL A 684 12.56 0.35 -13.51
N THR A 685 13.20 -0.68 -12.97
CA THR A 685 13.17 -1.08 -11.55
C THR A 685 14.56 -1.24 -10.93
N LYS A 686 15.62 -1.20 -11.75
CA LYS A 686 17.02 -1.04 -11.33
C LYS A 686 17.84 -0.50 -12.51
N TYR A 687 18.88 0.27 -12.23
CA TYR A 687 19.94 0.68 -13.15
C TYR A 687 21.25 0.65 -12.36
N SER A 688 22.38 0.20 -12.92
CA SER A 688 23.64 0.09 -12.15
C SER A 688 24.76 1.02 -12.62
N SER A 689 24.93 2.13 -11.91
CA SER A 689 26.22 2.84 -11.82
C SER A 689 26.29 3.60 -10.49
N TYR A 690 26.48 2.87 -9.39
CA TYR A 690 26.58 3.33 -7.99
C TYR A 690 25.36 4.05 -7.37
N GLU A 691 24.50 4.68 -8.15
CA GLU A 691 23.25 5.32 -7.71
C GLU A 691 22.11 4.30 -7.58
N SER A 692 21.20 4.51 -6.61
CA SER A 692 19.95 3.75 -6.48
C SER A 692 18.82 4.50 -7.16
N TYR A 693 18.35 3.94 -8.29
CA TYR A 693 17.23 4.48 -9.05
C TYR A 693 15.92 3.88 -8.55
N ASP A 694 15.10 4.70 -7.88
CA ASP A 694 13.82 4.24 -7.31
C ASP A 694 12.78 3.91 -8.39
N PHE A 695 12.79 4.66 -9.51
CA PHE A 695 11.76 4.54 -10.53
C PHE A 695 12.14 5.13 -11.90
N GLY A 696 11.60 4.57 -12.99
CA GLY A 696 11.69 5.20 -14.31
C GLY A 696 10.88 4.51 -15.42
N TYR A 697 10.75 5.20 -16.54
CA TYR A 697 10.11 4.75 -17.78
C TYR A 697 11.01 5.10 -18.97
N LEU A 698 11.23 4.15 -19.88
CA LEU A 698 11.85 4.37 -21.18
C LEU A 698 10.91 3.84 -22.28
N TYR A 699 10.86 4.53 -23.42
CA TYR A 699 10.10 4.10 -24.60
C TYR A 699 10.87 4.36 -25.88
N LEU A 700 10.60 3.53 -26.90
CA LEU A 700 11.18 3.66 -28.23
C LEU A 700 10.38 4.64 -29.10
N ASN A 701 11.07 5.53 -29.79
CA ASN A 701 10.47 6.35 -30.85
C ASN A 701 10.67 5.72 -32.25
N SER A 702 9.98 6.27 -33.25
CA SER A 702 10.01 5.81 -34.65
C SER A 702 11.39 5.90 -35.31
N GLU A 703 12.30 6.68 -34.74
CA GLU A 703 13.68 6.87 -35.23
C GLU A 703 14.66 5.86 -34.60
N ARG A 704 14.15 4.93 -33.77
CA ARG A 704 14.93 3.98 -32.95
C ARG A 704 15.84 4.68 -31.94
N THR A 705 15.33 5.70 -31.25
CA THR A 705 16.00 6.34 -30.10
C THR A 705 15.18 6.14 -28.82
N PHE A 706 15.84 6.20 -27.65
CA PHE A 706 15.15 6.05 -26.36
C PHE A 706 14.79 7.42 -25.78
N LYS A 707 13.53 7.61 -25.41
CA LYS A 707 13.08 8.77 -24.63
C LYS A 707 12.37 8.30 -23.36
N GLY A 708 12.42 9.10 -22.30
CA GLY A 708 11.86 8.69 -21.03
C GLY A 708 12.22 9.58 -19.84
N TYR A 709 11.73 9.18 -18.67
CA TYR A 709 11.99 9.82 -17.38
C TYR A 709 12.56 8.77 -16.42
N VAL A 710 13.69 9.08 -15.80
CA VAL A 710 14.41 8.18 -14.90
C VAL A 710 14.83 8.98 -13.67
N GLN A 711 14.47 8.50 -12.48
CA GLN A 711 14.69 9.19 -11.21
C GLN A 711 15.86 8.54 -10.47
N SER A 712 17.00 9.23 -10.42
CA SER A 712 18.14 8.88 -9.57
C SER A 712 17.91 9.39 -8.14
N SER A 713 18.50 8.72 -7.15
CA SER A 713 18.60 9.19 -5.76
C SER A 713 19.15 10.62 -5.65
N ASP A 714 20.06 10.99 -6.55
CA ASP A 714 20.78 12.25 -6.51
C ASP A 714 20.34 13.22 -7.63
N ILE A 715 19.58 12.75 -8.63
CA ILE A 715 19.31 13.52 -9.85
C ILE A 715 17.90 13.31 -10.43
N ASN A 716 17.05 14.35 -10.28
CA ASN A 716 15.80 14.53 -11.03
C ASN A 716 16.05 15.03 -12.48
N LYS A 717 16.80 14.28 -13.30
CA LYS A 717 17.10 14.67 -14.69
C LYS A 717 16.20 13.96 -15.71
N PHE A 718 15.37 14.74 -16.40
CA PHE A 718 14.93 14.39 -17.75
C PHE A 718 16.16 14.14 -18.62
N SER A 719 16.23 12.98 -19.25
CA SER A 719 17.42 12.55 -19.99
C SER A 719 16.98 11.85 -21.27
N GLU A 720 17.09 12.55 -22.39
CA GLU A 720 16.91 11.97 -23.72
C GLU A 720 18.13 11.08 -24.04
N MET A 721 17.92 9.77 -24.13
CA MET A 721 18.97 8.79 -24.42
C MET A 721 18.94 8.42 -25.89
N VAL A 722 19.48 9.29 -26.73
CA VAL A 722 19.73 8.96 -28.13
C VAL A 722 20.64 7.73 -28.18
N GLY A 723 20.16 6.69 -28.85
CA GLY A 723 20.92 5.48 -29.12
C GLY A 723 20.70 5.03 -30.56
N ILE A 724 21.65 4.27 -31.11
CA ILE A 724 21.60 3.77 -32.50
C ILE A 724 21.49 2.25 -32.45
N ARG A 725 20.43 1.70 -33.06
CA ARG A 725 20.21 0.25 -33.13
C ARG A 725 20.91 -0.40 -34.31
N TYR A 726 21.78 -1.35 -33.98
CA TYR A 726 22.44 -2.28 -34.88
C TYR A 726 21.72 -3.64 -34.89
N PRO A 727 21.55 -4.29 -36.05
CA PRO A 727 20.87 -5.60 -36.14
C PRO A 727 21.71 -6.73 -35.53
N ASP A 728 23.04 -6.63 -35.63
CA ASP A 728 24.03 -7.59 -35.19
C ASP A 728 25.37 -6.89 -34.89
N VAL A 729 26.26 -7.58 -34.17
CA VAL A 729 27.57 -7.06 -33.78
C VAL A 729 28.53 -6.90 -34.98
N GLU A 730 28.36 -7.68 -36.05
CA GLU A 730 29.18 -7.57 -37.27
C GLU A 730 28.91 -6.28 -38.04
N THR A 731 27.67 -5.81 -38.01
CA THR A 731 27.28 -4.52 -38.57
C THR A 731 27.89 -3.37 -37.75
N TYR A 732 27.90 -3.47 -36.42
CA TYR A 732 28.61 -2.50 -35.57
C TYR A 732 30.14 -2.52 -35.81
N ARG A 733 30.75 -3.70 -35.98
CA ARG A 733 32.20 -3.86 -36.26
C ARG A 733 32.65 -3.25 -37.58
N LYS A 734 31.79 -3.20 -38.60
CA LYS A 734 32.12 -2.53 -39.88
C LYS A 734 32.30 -1.03 -39.70
N ASP A 735 31.43 -0.42 -38.89
CA ASP A 735 31.48 1.00 -38.58
C ASP A 735 32.55 1.32 -37.51
N ASN A 736 32.86 0.36 -36.63
CA ASN A 736 33.83 0.47 -35.54
C ASN A 736 34.91 -0.65 -35.57
N PRO A 737 35.88 -0.64 -36.51
CA PRO A 737 36.82 -1.76 -36.72
C PRO A 737 37.80 -2.03 -35.57
N SER A 738 37.99 -1.06 -34.67
CA SER A 738 38.84 -1.18 -33.46
C SER A 738 38.12 -1.87 -32.29
N PHE A 739 36.82 -2.15 -32.41
CA PHE A 739 36.03 -2.74 -31.34
C PHE A 739 36.44 -4.19 -31.03
N ARG A 740 36.39 -4.54 -29.74
CA ARG A 740 36.53 -5.89 -29.20
C ARG A 740 35.48 -6.09 -28.11
N SER A 741 34.70 -7.15 -28.21
CA SER A 741 33.76 -7.54 -27.15
C SER A 741 34.46 -8.39 -26.09
N VAL A 742 33.89 -8.47 -24.88
CA VAL A 742 34.35 -9.40 -23.83
C VAL A 742 34.41 -10.85 -24.35
N LYS A 743 33.51 -11.23 -25.26
CA LYS A 743 33.48 -12.55 -25.89
C LYS A 743 34.66 -12.78 -26.85
N ASP A 744 35.08 -11.74 -27.58
CA ASP A 744 36.30 -11.80 -28.41
C ASP A 744 37.53 -11.90 -27.52
N THR A 745 37.62 -11.11 -26.47
CA THR A 745 38.73 -11.18 -25.50
C THR A 745 38.79 -12.55 -24.81
N LEU A 746 37.63 -13.17 -24.50
CA LEU A 746 37.58 -14.53 -23.98
C LEU A 746 38.03 -15.57 -25.02
N VAL A 747 37.61 -15.43 -26.28
CA VAL A 747 37.97 -16.36 -27.37
C VAL A 747 39.45 -16.21 -27.73
N GLU A 748 39.98 -14.98 -27.85
CA GLU A 748 41.41 -14.71 -28.00
C GLU A 748 42.19 -15.28 -26.80
N SER A 749 41.70 -15.11 -25.56
CA SER A 749 42.35 -15.68 -24.36
C SER A 749 42.34 -17.22 -24.34
N ILE A 750 41.25 -17.86 -24.80
CA ILE A 750 41.14 -19.32 -24.90
C ILE A 750 42.04 -19.86 -26.03
N LEU A 751 42.04 -19.22 -27.20
CA LEU A 751 42.88 -19.60 -28.35
C LEU A 751 44.37 -19.38 -28.07
N ASN A 752 44.73 -18.37 -27.27
CA ASN A 752 46.10 -18.16 -26.78
C ASN A 752 46.46 -19.04 -25.56
N SER A 753 45.57 -19.94 -25.13
CA SER A 753 45.80 -20.91 -24.05
C SER A 753 45.89 -22.37 -24.53
N GLN A 754 45.88 -22.58 -25.86
CA GLN A 754 46.12 -23.85 -26.55
C GLN A 754 47.47 -23.84 -27.29
#